data_AF-A0A1N6TJL5-F1
#
_entry.id   AF-A0A1N6TJL5-F1
#
_cell.length_a   1.000
_cell.length_b   1.000
_cell.length_c   1.000
_cell.angle_alpha   90.00
_cell.angle_beta   90.00
_cell.angle_gamma   90.00
#
_symmetry.space_group_name_H-M   'P 1'
#
loop_
_entity.id
_entity.type
_entity.pdbx_description
1 polymer ?
#
loop_
_entity_poly.entity_id
_entity_poly.type
_entity_poly.pdbx_seq_one_letter_code
_entity_poly.pdbx_strand_id
1 'polypeptide(L)'
;MKSNAGNGAVRAAGRLHMAGSAAVLVLLLLVLLSDLSGAGLFLRRSVFPLGVIVLGGWAFRFRQLMVSLGQAVDQGGQGELADVVSRVAESALASEGAGRKLAFQVGDTLAATARISSRSSDGKARVLRLSRQVEEGAAAVEEIQASVESLARRIGDQRAAVEQSVSAVTEMSSSIESVAQVAEKKREAADQLLDTTEEGRRAVTTTGTIIGEVVERVGAVHQMIDVINDIAARTNLLAMNAAIEAAHAGSSGRGFAVVAAEIRKLAEGTAANARHISDNLATLGKKIEDAQSAGTAIDSSFGRIDSEAREVSLAFREIGAATAELSTGTREVISAAESLQTISREISSSAEEMRVGAREVTRVITDTRSAAQDTVVMINEVGEASTDVTESTERISALSMDNNSQIDNLIQVLQGYQTGADQVEAEARKRLQMASIMLKHMSWVARVRMVLDGRISIAPEELRDHTACELGKWLARDGKTAITSPKTFQRLDETHRRLHGLVAELVRPDDSLDPSEREASFQELLAASHVITEILTSTYTSSAVEWTPAVAVQVQTFDNHHKKLFSLINKLYKALQDGAGETVLRAVFDELIEYAGYHFSAEEAALEHFAYPQCAKHKEEHALLVSRVKELRADLEKGKPLVAVEVMEFLRDWITNHIKKCDKLYSAFLADKDVVGFLRDSGREK
;
A
#
# COMPACT_ATOMS: atom_id res chain seq x y z
N MET A 1 25.58 34.41 82.95
CA MET A 1 25.38 34.68 81.49
C MET A 1 25.42 33.42 80.62
N LYS A 2 24.93 32.26 81.08
CA LYS A 2 24.82 31.02 80.25
C LYS A 2 23.38 30.56 79.97
N SER A 3 22.34 31.18 80.55
CA SER A 3 20.93 30.80 80.27
C SER A 3 20.26 31.60 79.15
N ASN A 4 20.92 32.62 78.57
CA ASN A 4 20.30 33.49 77.56
C ASN A 4 20.65 33.13 76.11
N ALA A 5 21.64 32.25 75.88
CA ALA A 5 22.03 31.80 74.54
C ALA A 5 21.16 30.64 74.01
N GLY A 6 20.74 29.71 74.88
CA GLY A 6 19.87 28.59 74.51
C GLY A 6 18.47 29.03 74.06
N ASN A 7 17.93 30.09 74.67
CA ASN A 7 16.61 30.63 74.31
C ASN A 7 16.61 31.40 72.97
N GLY A 8 17.78 31.87 72.51
CA GLY A 8 17.94 32.56 71.22
C GLY A 8 17.94 31.60 70.03
N ALA A 9 18.64 30.47 70.15
CA ALA A 9 18.71 29.44 69.11
C ALA A 9 17.37 28.70 68.92
N VAL A 10 16.66 28.38 70.01
CA VAL A 10 15.33 27.74 69.96
C VAL A 10 14.28 28.68 69.35
N ARG A 11 14.35 30.00 69.62
CA ARG A 11 13.47 31.01 69.00
C ARG A 11 13.83 31.32 67.53
N ALA A 12 15.08 31.10 67.11
CA ALA A 12 15.49 31.22 65.72
C ALA A 12 15.04 29.98 64.90
N ALA A 13 15.21 28.78 65.46
CA ALA A 13 14.71 27.54 64.87
C ALA A 13 13.17 27.52 64.72
N GLY A 14 12.43 28.01 65.72
CA GLY A 14 10.97 28.16 65.65
C GLY A 14 10.48 29.17 64.59
N ARG A 15 11.26 30.24 64.34
CA ARG A 15 10.94 31.21 63.27
C ARG A 15 11.26 30.68 61.87
N LEU A 16 12.31 29.87 61.72
CA LEU A 16 12.63 29.14 60.48
C LEU A 16 11.57 28.08 60.16
N HIS A 17 11.03 27.42 61.19
CA HIS A 17 9.96 26.42 61.09
C HIS A 17 8.65 27.03 60.54
N MET A 18 8.28 28.25 60.95
CA MET A 18 7.10 28.94 60.41
C MET A 18 7.32 29.50 59.00
N ALA A 19 8.51 30.00 58.69
CA ALA A 19 8.83 30.56 57.37
C ALA A 19 8.86 29.48 56.27
N GLY A 20 9.46 28.31 56.54
CA GLY A 20 9.49 27.19 55.60
C GLY A 20 8.11 26.57 55.36
N SER A 21 7.28 26.47 56.39
CA SER A 21 5.90 25.96 56.29
C SER A 21 5.00 26.92 55.51
N ALA A 22 5.17 28.23 55.70
CA ALA A 22 4.41 29.26 54.98
C ALA A 22 4.78 29.33 53.49
N ALA A 23 6.07 29.18 53.14
CA ALA A 23 6.52 29.17 51.75
C ALA A 23 5.95 27.99 50.96
N VAL A 24 5.87 26.80 51.58
CA VAL A 24 5.26 25.60 51.00
C VAL A 24 3.74 25.77 50.81
N LEU A 25 3.06 26.40 51.77
CA LEU A 25 1.63 26.71 51.66
C LEU A 25 1.33 27.72 50.55
N VAL A 26 2.19 28.73 50.37
CA VAL A 26 2.06 29.74 49.30
C VAL A 26 2.32 29.13 47.92
N LEU A 27 3.30 28.23 47.78
CA LEU A 27 3.54 27.48 46.55
C LEU A 27 2.38 26.53 46.20
N LEU A 28 1.79 25.86 47.18
CA LEU A 28 0.59 25.01 46.99
C LEU A 28 -0.65 25.83 46.62
N LEU A 29 -0.82 27.04 47.19
CA LEU A 29 -1.89 27.98 46.85
C LEU A 29 -1.74 28.57 45.44
N LEU A 30 -0.51 28.85 45.00
CA LEU A 30 -0.24 29.35 43.63
C LEU A 30 -0.54 28.29 42.55
N VAL A 31 -0.30 27.01 42.84
CA VAL A 31 -0.68 25.89 41.94
C VAL A 31 -2.19 25.62 41.93
N LEU A 32 -2.90 25.94 43.02
CA LEU A 32 -4.37 25.89 43.08
C LEU A 32 -5.03 27.02 42.28
N LEU A 33 -4.32 28.11 42.00
CA LEU A 33 -4.81 29.31 41.32
C LEU A 33 -4.47 29.38 39.83
N SER A 34 -3.77 28.40 39.25
CA SER A 34 -3.45 28.40 37.80
C SER A 34 -4.67 28.02 36.93
N ASP A 35 -4.93 28.81 35.89
CA ASP A 35 -6.13 28.83 35.03
C ASP A 35 -6.56 27.49 34.37
N LEU A 36 -7.86 27.44 34.01
CA LEU A 36 -8.63 26.32 33.40
C LEU A 36 -8.21 25.87 31.98
N SER A 37 -6.96 26.08 31.58
CA SER A 37 -6.45 25.55 30.30
C SER A 37 -6.03 24.07 30.42
N GLY A 38 -5.93 23.36 29.29
CA GLY A 38 -5.49 21.95 29.26
C GLY A 38 -4.11 21.70 29.90
N ALA A 39 -3.24 22.71 29.89
CA ALA A 39 -1.95 22.69 30.58
C ALA A 39 -2.08 22.68 32.12
N GLY A 40 -3.07 23.41 32.68
CA GLY A 40 -3.31 23.47 34.12
C GLY A 40 -3.81 22.15 34.72
N LEU A 41 -4.59 21.37 33.94
CA LEU A 41 -5.11 20.07 34.38
C LEU A 41 -4.00 19.00 34.50
N PHE A 42 -3.01 19.04 33.60
CA PHE A 42 -1.87 18.13 33.60
C PHE A 42 -0.92 18.41 34.77
N LEU A 43 -0.62 19.70 35.04
CA LEU A 43 0.14 20.12 36.22
C LEU A 43 -0.53 19.67 37.52
N ARG A 44 -1.86 19.83 37.64
CA ARG A 44 -2.60 19.47 38.86
C ARG A 44 -2.69 17.95 39.10
N ARG A 45 -2.76 17.13 38.04
CA ARG A 45 -2.94 15.68 38.16
C ARG A 45 -1.62 14.93 38.37
N SER A 46 -0.53 15.44 37.81
CA SER A 46 0.79 14.77 37.83
C SER A 46 1.76 15.40 38.84
N VAL A 47 1.78 16.73 38.98
CA VAL A 47 2.78 17.44 39.80
C VAL A 47 2.32 17.59 41.26
N PHE A 48 1.03 17.75 41.52
CA PHE A 48 0.49 17.96 42.87
C PHE A 48 0.66 16.77 43.84
N PRO A 49 0.29 15.52 43.48
CA PRO A 49 0.51 14.38 44.36
C PRO A 49 2.01 14.09 44.55
N LEU A 50 2.83 14.27 43.51
CA LEU A 50 4.29 14.15 43.63
C LEU A 50 4.87 15.20 44.57
N GLY A 51 4.44 16.46 44.45
CA GLY A 51 4.89 17.55 45.30
C GLY A 51 4.55 17.32 46.78
N VAL A 52 3.34 16.84 47.09
CA VAL A 52 2.92 16.52 48.46
C VAL A 52 3.69 15.31 49.02
N ILE A 53 3.95 14.28 48.21
CA ILE A 53 4.70 13.09 48.63
C ILE A 53 6.19 13.43 48.86
N VAL A 54 6.81 14.17 47.93
CA VAL A 54 8.22 14.56 48.02
C VAL A 54 8.44 15.56 49.17
N LEU A 55 7.63 16.62 49.26
CA LEU A 55 7.75 17.61 50.34
C LEU A 55 7.33 17.04 51.69
N GLY A 56 6.32 16.17 51.74
CA GLY A 56 5.89 15.48 52.96
C GLY A 56 6.95 14.51 53.47
N GLY A 57 7.57 13.73 52.58
CA GLY A 57 8.69 12.85 52.91
C GLY A 57 9.92 13.64 53.37
N TRP A 58 10.23 14.76 52.71
CA TRP A 58 11.34 15.63 53.06
C TRP A 58 11.12 16.32 54.42
N ALA A 59 9.92 16.86 54.67
CA ALA A 59 9.57 17.48 55.96
C ALA A 59 9.58 16.47 57.12
N PHE A 60 9.15 15.22 56.88
CA PHE A 60 9.20 14.17 57.90
C PHE A 60 10.66 13.77 58.23
N ARG A 61 11.50 13.58 57.22
CA ARG A 61 12.93 13.25 57.39
C ARG A 61 13.70 14.40 58.03
N PHE A 62 13.43 15.64 57.64
CA PHE A 62 14.01 16.85 58.24
C PHE A 62 13.61 17.01 59.71
N ARG A 63 12.34 16.72 60.05
CA ARG A 63 11.86 16.71 61.43
C ARG A 63 12.60 15.68 62.29
N GLN A 64 12.82 14.47 61.78
CA GLN A 64 13.61 13.46 62.50
C GLN A 64 15.06 13.90 62.71
N LEU A 65 15.69 14.49 61.69
CA LEU A 65 17.05 15.03 61.76
C LEU A 65 17.16 16.12 62.84
N MET A 66 16.24 17.08 62.86
CA MET A 66 16.24 18.18 63.84
C MET A 66 16.00 17.72 65.27
N VAL A 67 15.18 16.67 65.48
CA VAL A 67 14.98 16.07 66.80
C VAL A 67 16.26 15.38 67.28
N SER A 68 16.94 14.64 66.42
CA SER A 68 18.22 14.01 66.75
C SER A 68 19.34 15.02 67.04
N LEU A 69 19.42 16.13 66.28
CA LEU A 69 20.35 17.22 66.56
C LEU A 69 20.05 17.93 67.89
N GLY A 70 18.78 18.11 68.22
CA GLY A 70 18.36 18.74 69.47
C GLY A 70 18.74 17.92 70.70
N GLN A 71 18.75 16.59 70.59
CA GLN A 71 19.16 15.69 71.67
C GLN A 71 20.70 15.60 71.78
N ALA A 72 21.41 15.58 70.65
CA ALA A 72 22.87 15.52 70.60
C ALA A 72 23.57 16.76 71.20
N VAL A 73 22.96 17.94 71.09
CA VAL A 73 23.51 19.20 71.64
C VAL A 73 23.36 19.30 73.17
N ASP A 74 22.35 18.64 73.76
CA ASP A 74 22.05 18.76 75.19
C ASP A 74 22.84 17.77 76.08
N GLN A 75 23.49 16.73 75.53
CA GLN A 75 24.14 15.67 76.34
C GLN A 75 25.63 15.40 76.07
N GLY A 76 26.32 16.19 75.25
CA GLY A 76 27.80 16.21 75.20
C GLY A 76 28.49 14.88 74.86
N GLY A 77 27.86 13.99 74.08
CA GLY A 77 28.40 12.66 73.75
C GLY A 77 28.86 12.53 72.29
N GLN A 78 30.13 12.17 72.06
CA GLN A 78 30.71 11.88 70.74
C GLN A 78 30.00 10.73 69.97
N GLY A 79 29.20 9.90 70.64
CA GLY A 79 28.52 8.74 70.04
C GLY A 79 27.28 9.07 69.19
N GLU A 80 26.51 10.12 69.53
CA GLU A 80 25.31 10.50 68.77
C GLU A 80 25.64 11.32 67.52
N LEU A 81 26.75 12.08 67.56
CA LEU A 81 27.26 12.78 66.37
C LEU A 81 27.70 11.77 65.29
N ALA A 82 28.27 10.63 65.70
CA ALA A 82 28.63 9.54 64.81
C ALA A 82 27.39 8.87 64.18
N ASP A 83 26.26 8.77 64.89
CA ASP A 83 25.00 8.24 64.34
C ASP A 83 24.40 9.19 63.28
N VAL A 84 24.42 10.50 63.54
CA VAL A 84 23.97 11.51 62.56
C VAL A 84 24.86 11.50 61.32
N VAL A 85 26.19 11.46 61.49
CA VAL A 85 27.15 11.36 60.38
C VAL A 85 26.91 10.07 59.58
N SER A 86 26.71 8.93 60.25
CA SER A 86 26.40 7.66 59.61
C SER A 86 25.10 7.72 58.80
N ARG A 87 24.03 8.33 59.32
CA ARG A 87 22.75 8.48 58.61
C ARG A 87 22.85 9.42 57.41
N VAL A 88 23.64 10.49 57.50
CA VAL A 88 23.85 11.38 56.36
C VAL A 88 24.72 10.71 55.31
N ALA A 89 25.74 9.95 55.71
CA ALA A 89 26.52 9.11 54.80
C ALA A 89 25.64 8.05 54.11
N GLU A 90 24.74 7.39 54.83
CA GLU A 90 23.75 6.47 54.27
C GLU A 90 22.78 7.18 53.30
N SER A 91 22.34 8.40 53.64
CA SER A 91 21.48 9.21 52.76
C SER A 91 22.22 9.66 51.50
N ALA A 92 23.52 9.94 51.60
CA ALA A 92 24.37 10.29 50.48
C ALA A 92 24.59 9.08 49.55
N LEU A 93 24.78 7.88 50.11
CA LEU A 93 24.83 6.62 49.36
C LEU A 93 23.50 6.31 48.68
N ALA A 94 22.36 6.52 49.36
CA ALA A 94 21.04 6.33 48.75
C ALA A 94 20.78 7.34 47.60
N SER A 95 21.25 8.57 47.76
CA SER A 95 21.13 9.62 46.74
C SER A 95 22.08 9.39 45.54
N GLU A 96 23.23 8.79 45.76
CA GLU A 96 24.12 8.32 44.69
C GLU A 96 23.45 7.26 43.82
N GLY A 97 22.88 6.22 44.44
CA GLY A 97 22.16 5.17 43.73
C GLY A 97 21.01 5.74 42.89
N ALA A 98 20.30 6.75 43.42
CA ALA A 98 19.29 7.50 42.67
C ALA A 98 19.89 8.29 41.49
N GLY A 99 21.01 9.00 41.70
CA GLY A 99 21.69 9.77 40.65
C GLY A 99 22.21 8.92 39.49
N ARG A 100 22.70 7.71 39.77
CA ARG A 100 23.15 6.75 38.75
C ARG A 100 21.99 6.18 37.93
N LYS A 101 20.91 5.78 38.61
CA LYS A 101 19.68 5.34 37.95
C LYS A 101 19.11 6.44 37.04
N LEU A 102 19.17 7.68 37.51
CA LEU A 102 18.73 8.85 36.76
C LEU A 102 19.62 9.12 35.54
N ALA A 103 20.94 8.96 35.65
CA ALA A 103 21.86 9.09 34.51
C ALA A 103 21.50 8.09 33.39
N PHE A 104 21.25 6.83 33.76
CA PHE A 104 20.83 5.80 32.81
C PHE A 104 19.49 6.16 32.15
N GLN A 105 18.48 6.56 32.94
CA GLN A 105 17.16 6.95 32.44
C GLN A 105 17.22 8.18 31.52
N VAL A 106 18.08 9.15 31.83
CA VAL A 106 18.37 10.31 30.96
C VAL A 106 18.92 9.83 29.62
N GLY A 107 19.91 8.93 29.62
CA GLY A 107 20.48 8.36 28.40
C GLY A 107 19.45 7.63 27.53
N ASP A 108 18.63 6.77 28.12
CA ASP A 108 17.56 6.05 27.41
C ASP A 108 16.49 6.99 26.83
N THR A 109 16.15 8.05 27.56
CA THR A 109 15.15 9.04 27.13
C THR A 109 15.67 9.82 25.91
N LEU A 110 16.93 10.25 25.93
CA LEU A 110 17.58 10.94 24.81
C LEU A 110 17.71 10.05 23.58
N ALA A 111 18.03 8.76 23.79
CA ALA A 111 18.06 7.78 22.72
C ALA A 111 16.67 7.61 22.07
N ALA A 112 15.60 7.61 22.87
CA ALA A 112 14.24 7.50 22.38
C ALA A 112 13.77 8.76 21.62
N THR A 113 14.05 9.96 22.12
CA THR A 113 13.67 11.22 21.44
C THR A 113 14.40 11.41 20.12
N ALA A 114 15.69 11.03 20.04
CA ALA A 114 16.45 11.03 18.80
C ALA A 114 15.81 10.13 17.72
N ARG A 115 15.43 8.89 18.11
CA ARG A 115 14.72 7.97 17.21
C ARG A 115 13.37 8.53 16.75
N ILE A 116 12.64 9.23 17.63
CA ILE A 116 11.37 9.88 17.28
C ILE A 116 11.62 11.01 16.26
N SER A 117 12.61 11.87 16.50
CA SER A 117 12.96 12.99 15.62
C SER A 117 13.32 12.50 14.20
N SER A 118 14.15 11.47 14.11
CA SER A 118 14.48 10.79 12.85
C SER A 118 13.24 10.27 12.12
N ARG A 119 12.40 9.47 12.81
CA ARG A 119 11.18 8.90 12.21
C ARG A 119 10.21 9.98 11.73
N SER A 120 10.13 11.11 12.43
CA SER A 120 9.35 12.27 12.02
C SER A 120 9.88 12.89 10.73
N SER A 121 11.19 13.12 10.61
CA SER A 121 11.82 13.62 9.38
C SER A 121 11.56 12.70 8.18
N ASP A 122 11.79 11.40 8.36
CA ASP A 122 11.51 10.39 7.33
C ASP A 122 10.02 10.34 6.95
N GLY A 123 9.15 10.48 7.96
CA GLY A 123 7.70 10.58 7.77
C GLY A 123 7.34 11.75 6.87
N LYS A 124 7.93 12.93 7.12
CA LYS A 124 7.70 14.15 6.34
C LYS A 124 8.10 13.95 4.88
N ALA A 125 9.28 13.39 4.64
CA ALA A 125 9.77 13.11 3.29
C ALA A 125 8.85 12.13 2.54
N ARG A 126 8.32 11.10 3.22
CA ARG A 126 7.34 10.17 2.64
C ARG A 126 6.03 10.87 2.26
N VAL A 127 5.50 11.72 3.14
CA VAL A 127 4.25 12.44 2.89
C VAL A 127 4.38 13.44 1.74
N LEU A 128 5.51 14.14 1.63
CA LEU A 128 5.76 15.04 0.48
C LEU A 128 5.80 14.29 -0.85
N ARG A 129 6.40 13.09 -0.89
CA ARG A 129 6.34 12.23 -2.08
C ARG A 129 4.92 11.79 -2.41
N LEU A 130 4.12 11.43 -1.39
CA LEU A 130 2.71 11.10 -1.55
C LEU A 130 1.93 12.29 -2.13
N SER A 131 2.14 13.51 -1.62
CA SER A 131 1.48 14.71 -2.15
C SER A 131 1.74 14.93 -3.64
N ARG A 132 2.99 14.71 -4.11
CA ARG A 132 3.32 14.78 -5.53
C ARG A 132 2.57 13.71 -6.35
N GLN A 133 2.52 12.47 -5.86
CA GLN A 133 1.79 11.39 -6.53
C GLN A 133 0.28 11.66 -6.59
N VAL A 134 -0.28 12.30 -5.57
CA VAL A 134 -1.70 12.72 -5.55
C VAL A 134 -1.96 13.80 -6.60
N GLU A 135 -1.04 14.74 -6.82
CA GLU A 135 -1.16 15.75 -7.88
C GLU A 135 -1.05 15.16 -9.29
N GLU A 136 -0.11 14.24 -9.50
CA GLU A 136 -0.01 13.47 -10.75
C GLU A 136 -1.29 12.65 -11.00
N GLY A 137 -1.84 12.03 -9.96
CA GLY A 137 -3.11 11.31 -10.03
C GLY A 137 -4.30 12.22 -10.36
N ALA A 138 -4.32 13.46 -9.87
CA ALA A 138 -5.38 14.43 -10.16
C ALA A 138 -5.43 14.77 -11.65
N ALA A 139 -4.27 15.07 -12.23
CA ALA A 139 -4.16 15.35 -13.66
C ALA A 139 -4.62 14.16 -14.52
N ALA A 140 -4.25 12.93 -14.15
CA ALA A 140 -4.70 11.74 -14.86
C ALA A 140 -6.23 11.57 -14.82
N VAL A 141 -6.87 11.89 -13.70
CA VAL A 141 -8.34 11.82 -13.57
C VAL A 141 -9.04 12.90 -14.39
N GLU A 142 -8.48 14.12 -14.47
CA GLU A 142 -9.00 15.16 -15.34
C GLU A 142 -8.96 14.74 -16.82
N GLU A 143 -7.87 14.10 -17.26
CA GLU A 143 -7.76 13.54 -18.62
C GLU A 143 -8.79 12.43 -18.88
N ILE A 144 -9.02 11.55 -17.88
CA ILE A 144 -10.08 10.53 -17.96
C ILE A 144 -11.45 11.19 -18.12
N GLN A 145 -11.76 12.24 -17.34
CA GLN A 145 -13.05 12.94 -17.45
C GLN A 145 -13.24 13.56 -18.84
N ALA A 146 -12.21 14.22 -19.37
CA ALA A 146 -12.25 14.79 -20.72
C ALA A 146 -12.43 13.69 -21.80
N SER A 147 -11.78 12.55 -21.62
CA SER A 147 -11.90 11.39 -22.52
C SER A 147 -13.30 10.78 -22.48
N VAL A 148 -13.91 10.67 -21.30
CA VAL A 148 -15.28 10.17 -21.12
C VAL A 148 -16.29 11.12 -21.78
N GLU A 149 -16.11 12.43 -21.65
CA GLU A 149 -16.98 13.41 -22.31
C GLU A 149 -16.84 13.36 -23.86
N SER A 150 -15.61 13.20 -24.36
CA SER A 150 -15.38 12.98 -25.79
C SER A 150 -16.04 11.69 -26.28
N LEU A 151 -15.93 10.61 -25.51
CA LEU A 151 -16.58 9.34 -25.82
C LEU A 151 -18.11 9.48 -25.87
N ALA A 152 -18.71 10.18 -24.90
CA ALA A 152 -20.15 10.43 -24.88
C ALA A 152 -20.63 11.18 -26.14
N ARG A 153 -19.88 12.19 -26.60
CA ARG A 153 -20.17 12.90 -27.86
C ARG A 153 -20.10 11.97 -29.08
N ARG A 154 -19.04 11.17 -29.18
CA ARG A 154 -18.86 10.21 -30.29
C ARG A 154 -19.97 9.16 -30.34
N ILE A 155 -20.48 8.71 -29.19
CA ILE A 155 -21.65 7.81 -29.13
C ILE A 155 -22.90 8.51 -29.67
N GLY A 156 -23.08 9.80 -29.36
CA GLY A 156 -24.16 10.62 -29.92
C GLY A 156 -24.10 10.69 -31.44
N ASP A 157 -22.92 11.01 -31.99
CA ASP A 157 -22.69 11.08 -33.45
C ASP A 157 -22.91 9.71 -34.12
N GLN A 158 -22.44 8.63 -33.48
CA GLN A 158 -22.63 7.26 -33.96
C GLN A 158 -24.11 6.89 -34.03
N ARG A 159 -24.91 7.23 -33.02
CA ARG A 159 -26.36 6.97 -33.04
C ARG A 159 -27.04 7.69 -34.19
N ALA A 160 -26.73 8.97 -34.40
CA ALA A 160 -27.28 9.75 -35.51
C ALA A 160 -26.91 9.16 -36.88
N ALA A 161 -25.65 8.75 -37.06
CA ALA A 161 -25.19 8.12 -38.30
C ALA A 161 -25.87 6.76 -38.56
N VAL A 162 -26.09 5.96 -37.51
CA VAL A 162 -26.81 4.68 -37.61
C VAL A 162 -28.27 4.90 -37.96
N GLU A 163 -28.96 5.86 -37.32
CA GLU A 163 -30.36 6.21 -37.64
C GLU A 163 -30.50 6.65 -39.11
N GLN A 164 -29.61 7.52 -39.59
CA GLN A 164 -29.59 7.94 -40.99
C GLN A 164 -29.35 6.76 -41.95
N SER A 165 -28.45 5.84 -41.58
CA SER A 165 -28.17 4.64 -42.38
C SER A 165 -29.39 3.72 -42.49
N VAL A 166 -30.11 3.52 -41.38
CA VAL A 166 -31.36 2.73 -41.37
C VAL A 166 -32.41 3.36 -42.28
N SER A 167 -32.58 4.69 -42.25
CA SER A 167 -33.51 5.37 -43.16
C SER A 167 -33.12 5.17 -44.63
N ALA A 168 -31.84 5.34 -44.98
CA ALA A 168 -31.36 5.14 -46.35
C ALA A 168 -31.55 3.69 -46.83
N VAL A 169 -31.32 2.70 -45.95
CA VAL A 169 -31.51 1.27 -46.27
C VAL A 169 -32.98 0.91 -46.39
N THR A 170 -33.85 1.57 -45.63
CA THR A 170 -35.31 1.40 -45.75
C THR A 170 -35.80 1.92 -47.10
N GLU A 171 -35.33 3.10 -47.53
CA GLU A 171 -35.63 3.65 -48.86
C GLU A 171 -35.07 2.77 -49.99
N MET A 172 -33.86 2.24 -49.80
CA MET A 172 -33.26 1.26 -50.71
C MET A 172 -34.12 -0.01 -50.84
N SER A 173 -34.67 -0.51 -49.73
CA SER A 173 -35.55 -1.68 -49.74
C SER A 173 -36.82 -1.42 -50.56
N SER A 174 -37.42 -0.23 -50.43
CA SER A 174 -38.56 0.16 -51.27
C SER A 174 -38.19 0.27 -52.75
N SER A 175 -36.98 0.75 -53.05
CA SER A 175 -36.50 0.86 -54.43
C SER A 175 -36.23 -0.51 -55.05
N ILE A 176 -35.64 -1.44 -54.30
CA ILE A 176 -35.40 -2.83 -54.72
C ILE A 176 -36.71 -3.53 -55.06
N GLU A 177 -37.74 -3.39 -54.21
CA GLU A 177 -39.08 -3.93 -54.47
C GLU A 177 -39.68 -3.37 -55.76
N SER A 178 -39.53 -2.05 -55.99
CA SER A 178 -39.99 -1.43 -57.23
C SER A 178 -39.27 -1.96 -58.47
N VAL A 179 -37.94 -2.13 -58.40
CA VAL A 179 -37.15 -2.70 -59.49
C VAL A 179 -37.54 -4.15 -59.76
N ALA A 180 -37.75 -4.97 -58.71
CA ALA A 180 -38.19 -6.35 -58.83
C ALA A 180 -39.55 -6.45 -59.56
N GLN A 181 -40.52 -5.61 -59.18
CA GLN A 181 -41.83 -5.56 -59.84
C GLN A 181 -41.74 -5.11 -61.30
N VAL A 182 -40.88 -4.14 -61.61
CA VAL A 182 -40.66 -3.70 -62.99
C VAL A 182 -40.01 -4.80 -63.81
N ALA A 183 -38.98 -5.48 -63.27
CA ALA A 183 -38.31 -6.58 -63.95
C ALA A 183 -39.28 -7.71 -64.29
N GLU A 184 -40.15 -8.10 -63.35
CA GLU A 184 -41.13 -9.16 -63.59
C GLU A 184 -42.15 -8.78 -64.67
N LYS A 185 -42.73 -7.57 -64.61
CA LYS A 185 -43.65 -7.08 -65.66
C LYS A 185 -42.99 -7.01 -67.04
N LYS A 186 -41.71 -6.67 -67.12
CA LYS A 186 -40.99 -6.60 -68.39
C LYS A 186 -40.60 -7.98 -68.91
N ARG A 187 -40.31 -8.94 -68.01
CA ARG A 187 -40.16 -10.36 -68.35
C ARG A 187 -41.44 -10.92 -68.96
N GLU A 188 -42.59 -10.68 -68.34
CA GLU A 188 -43.90 -11.10 -68.88
C GLU A 188 -44.17 -10.50 -70.27
N ALA A 189 -43.85 -9.22 -70.48
CA ALA A 189 -44.00 -8.57 -71.78
C ALA A 189 -43.06 -9.17 -72.86
N ALA A 190 -41.84 -9.57 -72.47
CA ALA A 190 -40.91 -10.25 -73.37
C ALA A 190 -41.42 -11.66 -73.74
N ASP A 191 -41.97 -12.40 -72.77
CA ASP A 191 -42.57 -13.71 -73.03
C ASP A 191 -43.79 -13.60 -73.96
N GLN A 192 -44.65 -12.60 -73.80
CA GLN A 192 -45.76 -12.32 -74.73
C GLN A 192 -45.29 -11.97 -76.15
N LEU A 193 -44.15 -11.26 -76.26
CA LEU A 193 -43.55 -10.94 -77.55
C LEU A 193 -43.03 -12.20 -78.26
N LEU A 194 -42.50 -13.17 -77.51
CA LEU A 194 -42.09 -14.47 -78.06
C LEU A 194 -43.28 -15.22 -78.65
N ASP A 195 -44.40 -15.31 -77.92
CA ASP A 195 -45.62 -15.96 -78.40
C ASP A 195 -46.13 -15.30 -79.68
N THR A 196 -46.20 -13.97 -79.68
CA THR A 196 -46.67 -13.18 -80.84
C THR A 196 -45.73 -13.35 -82.05
N THR A 197 -44.42 -13.41 -81.80
CA THR A 197 -43.40 -13.63 -82.85
C THR A 197 -43.53 -15.03 -83.46
N GLU A 198 -43.79 -16.03 -82.64
CA GLU A 198 -44.02 -17.40 -83.12
C GLU A 198 -45.28 -17.51 -83.97
N GLU A 199 -46.37 -16.86 -83.56
CA GLU A 199 -47.59 -16.74 -84.37
C GLU A 199 -47.34 -16.03 -85.70
N GLY A 200 -46.60 -14.92 -85.69
CA GLY A 200 -46.19 -14.20 -86.90
C GLY A 200 -45.40 -15.08 -87.86
N ARG A 201 -44.43 -15.84 -87.36
CA ARG A 201 -43.62 -16.77 -88.16
C ARG A 201 -44.47 -17.90 -88.76
N ARG A 202 -45.42 -18.45 -87.99
CA ARG A 202 -46.40 -19.46 -88.49
C ARG A 202 -47.26 -18.88 -89.63
N ALA A 203 -47.71 -17.64 -89.51
CA ALA A 203 -48.49 -16.97 -90.56
C ALA A 203 -47.67 -16.75 -91.84
N VAL A 204 -46.40 -16.35 -91.72
CA VAL A 204 -45.48 -16.18 -92.86
C VAL A 204 -45.20 -17.51 -93.56
N THR A 205 -44.93 -18.56 -92.78
CA THR A 205 -44.71 -19.93 -93.31
C THR A 205 -45.94 -20.41 -94.08
N THR A 206 -47.14 -20.23 -93.52
CA THR A 206 -48.41 -20.58 -94.18
C THR A 206 -48.62 -19.79 -95.47
N THR A 207 -48.32 -18.48 -95.44
CA THR A 207 -48.37 -17.62 -96.62
C THR A 207 -47.40 -18.10 -97.70
N GLY A 208 -46.19 -18.51 -97.32
CA GLY A 208 -45.20 -19.10 -98.21
C GLY A 208 -45.70 -20.36 -98.92
N THR A 209 -46.37 -21.26 -98.19
CA THR A 209 -47.01 -22.45 -98.77
C THR A 209 -48.07 -22.08 -99.81
N ILE A 210 -48.97 -21.14 -99.48
CA ILE A 210 -50.02 -20.67 -100.40
C ILE A 210 -49.41 -20.05 -101.66
N ILE A 211 -48.37 -19.22 -101.51
CA ILE A 211 -47.64 -18.64 -102.64
C ILE A 211 -47.04 -19.73 -103.53
N GLY A 212 -46.46 -20.79 -102.93
CA GLY A 212 -45.94 -21.95 -103.66
C GLY A 212 -47.02 -22.66 -104.49
N GLU A 213 -48.22 -22.88 -103.92
CA GLU A 213 -49.36 -23.44 -104.66
C GLU A 213 -49.80 -22.53 -105.82
N VAL A 214 -49.74 -21.20 -105.64
CA VAL A 214 -50.05 -20.24 -106.70
C VAL A 214 -49.02 -20.30 -107.84
N VAL A 215 -47.72 -20.45 -107.54
CA VAL A 215 -46.67 -20.67 -108.56
C VAL A 215 -47.01 -21.87 -109.43
N GLU A 216 -47.37 -23.00 -108.81
CA GLU A 216 -47.71 -24.23 -109.52
C GLU A 216 -48.91 -24.04 -110.45
N ARG A 217 -49.97 -23.38 -109.95
CA ARG A 217 -51.17 -23.08 -110.75
C ARG A 217 -50.88 -22.13 -111.92
N VAL A 218 -50.08 -21.09 -111.71
CA VAL A 218 -49.67 -20.16 -112.77
C VAL A 218 -48.88 -20.89 -113.85
N GLY A 219 -47.98 -21.81 -113.47
CA GLY A 219 -47.26 -22.67 -114.41
C GLY A 219 -48.19 -23.53 -115.26
N ALA A 220 -49.20 -24.15 -114.64
CA ALA A 220 -50.20 -24.94 -115.36
C ALA A 220 -51.02 -24.09 -116.36
N VAL A 221 -51.40 -22.86 -116.00
CA VAL A 221 -52.10 -21.94 -116.91
C VAL A 221 -51.19 -21.53 -118.07
N HIS A 222 -49.90 -21.29 -117.82
CA HIS A 222 -48.93 -20.95 -118.88
C HIS A 222 -48.85 -22.07 -119.93
N GLN A 223 -48.78 -23.34 -119.50
CA GLN A 223 -48.83 -24.50 -120.40
C GLN A 223 -50.12 -24.55 -121.24
N MET A 224 -51.27 -24.22 -120.65
CA MET A 224 -52.53 -24.16 -121.40
C MET A 224 -52.52 -23.05 -122.46
N ILE A 225 -51.91 -21.89 -122.16
CA ILE A 225 -51.78 -20.79 -123.11
C ILE A 225 -50.87 -21.18 -124.29
N ASP A 226 -49.78 -21.90 -124.04
CA ASP A 226 -48.91 -22.43 -125.12
C ASP A 226 -49.70 -23.33 -126.07
N VAL A 227 -50.52 -24.24 -125.53
CA VAL A 227 -51.41 -25.10 -126.33
C VAL A 227 -52.41 -24.28 -127.15
N ILE A 228 -53.01 -23.24 -126.57
CA ILE A 228 -53.95 -22.35 -127.28
C ILE A 228 -53.25 -21.61 -128.42
N ASN A 229 -52.04 -21.10 -128.18
CA ASN A 229 -51.25 -20.40 -129.18
C ASN A 229 -50.86 -21.34 -130.34
N ASP A 230 -50.51 -22.60 -130.04
CA ASP A 230 -50.25 -23.65 -131.02
C ASP A 230 -51.50 -23.99 -131.85
N ILE A 231 -52.67 -24.11 -131.20
CA ILE A 231 -53.95 -24.33 -131.90
C ILE A 231 -54.26 -23.14 -132.82
N ALA A 232 -54.08 -21.91 -132.35
CA ALA A 232 -54.31 -20.71 -133.13
C ALA A 232 -53.38 -20.66 -134.36
N ALA A 233 -52.08 -20.99 -134.20
CA ALA A 233 -51.12 -21.06 -135.30
C ALA A 233 -51.52 -22.12 -136.35
N ARG A 234 -51.90 -23.32 -135.93
CA ARG A 234 -52.38 -24.39 -136.82
C ARG A 234 -53.67 -24.00 -137.53
N THR A 235 -54.60 -23.36 -136.82
CA THR A 235 -55.87 -22.88 -137.37
C THR A 235 -55.65 -21.77 -138.39
N ASN A 236 -54.70 -20.86 -138.14
CA ASN A 236 -54.29 -19.82 -139.06
C ASN A 236 -53.69 -20.40 -140.36
N LEU A 237 -52.83 -21.43 -140.25
CA LEU A 237 -52.27 -22.15 -141.40
C LEU A 237 -53.35 -22.89 -142.20
N LEU A 238 -54.29 -23.57 -141.52
CA LEU A 238 -55.44 -24.22 -142.15
C LEU A 238 -56.33 -23.21 -142.90
N ALA A 239 -56.61 -22.07 -142.27
CA ALA A 239 -57.39 -20.99 -142.88
C ALA A 239 -56.66 -20.34 -144.06
N MET A 240 -55.32 -20.21 -143.98
CA MET A 240 -54.49 -19.75 -145.09
C MET A 240 -54.54 -20.72 -146.28
N ASN A 241 -54.40 -22.03 -146.02
CA ASN A 241 -54.54 -23.07 -147.05
C ASN A 241 -55.94 -23.06 -147.66
N ALA A 242 -57.00 -22.90 -146.85
CA ALA A 242 -58.37 -22.80 -147.31
C ALA A 242 -58.62 -21.53 -148.15
N ALA A 243 -57.99 -20.39 -147.80
CA ALA A 243 -58.08 -19.16 -148.57
C ALA A 243 -57.37 -19.28 -149.93
N ILE A 244 -56.23 -20.00 -149.98
CA ILE A 244 -55.52 -20.32 -151.24
C ILE A 244 -56.39 -21.20 -152.13
N GLU A 245 -57.00 -22.26 -151.59
CA GLU A 245 -57.88 -23.17 -152.33
C GLU A 245 -59.16 -22.45 -152.83
N ALA A 246 -59.72 -21.55 -152.01
CA ALA A 246 -60.85 -20.72 -152.39
C ALA A 246 -60.52 -19.72 -153.52
N ALA A 247 -59.28 -19.21 -153.58
CA ALA A 247 -58.78 -18.39 -154.69
C ALA A 247 -58.59 -19.22 -155.97
N HIS A 248 -58.15 -20.48 -155.85
CA HIS A 248 -58.00 -21.43 -156.97
C HIS A 248 -59.36 -21.81 -157.61
N ALA A 249 -60.44 -21.88 -156.82
CA ALA A 249 -61.78 -22.23 -157.28
C ALA A 249 -62.56 -21.10 -158.02
N GLY A 250 -61.94 -19.92 -158.22
CA GLY A 250 -62.50 -18.83 -159.02
C GLY A 250 -63.87 -18.32 -158.54
N SER A 251 -64.84 -18.14 -159.45
CA SER A 251 -66.17 -17.57 -159.13
C SER A 251 -67.00 -18.39 -158.13
N SER A 252 -66.71 -19.70 -158.02
CA SER A 252 -67.40 -20.66 -157.13
C SER A 252 -66.83 -20.66 -155.70
N GLY A 253 -65.60 -20.17 -155.49
CA GLY A 253 -64.92 -20.15 -154.19
C GLY A 253 -65.20 -18.92 -153.33
N ARG A 254 -65.93 -17.91 -153.82
CA ARG A 254 -66.10 -16.61 -153.15
C ARG A 254 -66.68 -16.69 -151.73
N GLY A 255 -67.67 -17.56 -151.49
CA GLY A 255 -68.24 -17.77 -150.15
C GLY A 255 -67.26 -18.44 -149.18
N PHE A 256 -66.48 -19.41 -149.67
CA PHE A 256 -65.44 -20.10 -148.90
C PHE A 256 -64.26 -19.17 -148.56
N ALA A 257 -63.88 -18.26 -149.46
CA ALA A 257 -62.83 -17.28 -149.21
C ALA A 257 -63.18 -16.33 -148.05
N VAL A 258 -64.45 -15.92 -147.93
CA VAL A 258 -64.92 -15.10 -146.81
C VAL A 258 -64.85 -15.86 -145.49
N VAL A 259 -65.29 -17.13 -145.47
CA VAL A 259 -65.21 -17.98 -144.27
C VAL A 259 -63.75 -18.23 -143.86
N ALA A 260 -62.87 -18.53 -144.82
CA ALA A 260 -61.45 -18.72 -144.56
C ALA A 260 -60.78 -17.45 -144.02
N ALA A 261 -61.13 -16.27 -144.55
CA ALA A 261 -60.65 -14.99 -144.02
C ALA A 261 -61.15 -14.73 -142.58
N GLU A 262 -62.40 -15.08 -142.26
CA GLU A 262 -62.95 -14.93 -140.91
C GLU A 262 -62.31 -15.90 -139.91
N ILE A 263 -62.08 -17.17 -140.30
CA ILE A 263 -61.36 -18.15 -139.47
C ILE A 263 -59.90 -17.69 -139.26
N ARG A 264 -59.25 -17.17 -140.30
CA ARG A 264 -57.89 -16.64 -140.19
C ARG A 264 -57.83 -15.48 -139.22
N LYS A 265 -58.75 -14.52 -139.34
CA LYS A 265 -58.87 -13.37 -138.44
C LYS A 265 -59.15 -13.81 -136.99
N LEU A 266 -60.00 -14.82 -136.80
CA LEU A 266 -60.25 -15.42 -135.49
C LEU A 266 -58.98 -16.05 -134.91
N ALA A 267 -58.24 -16.82 -135.71
CA ALA A 267 -57.00 -17.46 -135.30
C ALA A 267 -55.89 -16.44 -134.97
N GLU A 268 -55.72 -15.39 -135.78
CA GLU A 268 -54.83 -14.26 -135.49
C GLU A 268 -55.25 -13.53 -134.19
N GLY A 269 -56.55 -13.32 -133.99
CA GLY A 269 -57.10 -12.76 -132.74
C GLY A 269 -56.89 -13.67 -131.51
N THR A 270 -57.04 -14.98 -131.65
CA THR A 270 -56.76 -15.96 -130.59
C THR A 270 -55.28 -15.97 -130.22
N ALA A 271 -54.38 -15.93 -131.20
CA ALA A 271 -52.94 -15.85 -130.96
C ALA A 271 -52.54 -14.54 -130.27
N ALA A 272 -53.13 -13.41 -130.69
CA ALA A 272 -52.91 -12.12 -130.03
C ALA A 272 -53.39 -12.12 -128.57
N ASN A 273 -54.58 -12.68 -128.30
CA ASN A 273 -55.10 -12.82 -126.93
C ASN A 273 -54.25 -13.78 -126.09
N ALA A 274 -53.80 -14.90 -126.65
CA ALA A 274 -52.91 -15.84 -125.97
C ALA A 274 -51.58 -15.19 -125.57
N ARG A 275 -50.98 -14.37 -126.45
CA ARG A 275 -49.79 -13.56 -126.12
C ARG A 275 -50.07 -12.57 -124.99
N HIS A 276 -51.17 -11.83 -125.06
CA HIS A 276 -51.56 -10.91 -123.98
C HIS A 276 -51.72 -11.61 -122.63
N ILE A 277 -52.31 -12.82 -122.61
CA ILE A 277 -52.40 -13.61 -121.37
C ILE A 277 -51.01 -14.08 -120.93
N SER A 278 -50.15 -14.51 -121.84
CA SER A 278 -48.77 -14.91 -121.54
C SER A 278 -47.96 -13.77 -120.90
N ASP A 279 -48.06 -12.55 -121.44
CA ASP A 279 -47.41 -11.35 -120.87
C ASP A 279 -47.94 -11.03 -119.46
N ASN A 280 -49.25 -11.17 -119.25
CA ASN A 280 -49.88 -11.00 -117.93
C ASN A 280 -49.41 -12.07 -116.94
N LEU A 281 -49.26 -13.34 -117.37
CA LEU A 281 -48.74 -14.42 -116.53
C LEU A 281 -47.26 -14.21 -116.19
N ALA A 282 -46.45 -13.73 -117.12
CA ALA A 282 -45.06 -13.37 -116.84
C ALA A 282 -44.95 -12.25 -115.80
N THR A 283 -45.81 -11.23 -115.92
CA THR A 283 -45.90 -10.15 -114.93
C THR A 283 -46.36 -10.67 -113.57
N LEU A 284 -47.35 -11.58 -113.54
CA LEU A 284 -47.83 -12.22 -112.32
C LEU A 284 -46.75 -13.11 -111.67
N GLY A 285 -46.00 -13.86 -112.46
CA GLY A 285 -44.85 -14.66 -112.01
C GLY A 285 -43.83 -13.80 -111.28
N LYS A 286 -43.45 -12.65 -111.87
CA LYS A 286 -42.55 -11.70 -111.20
C LYS A 286 -43.13 -11.18 -109.87
N LYS A 287 -44.43 -10.87 -109.81
CA LYS A 287 -45.08 -10.44 -108.55
C LYS A 287 -45.10 -11.52 -107.48
N ILE A 288 -45.19 -12.79 -107.89
CA ILE A 288 -45.12 -13.95 -106.99
C ILE A 288 -43.70 -14.13 -106.46
N GLU A 289 -42.67 -14.00 -107.30
CA GLU A 289 -41.25 -14.02 -106.89
C GLU A 289 -40.94 -12.89 -105.89
N ASP A 290 -41.45 -11.67 -106.15
CA ASP A 290 -41.34 -10.54 -105.23
C ASP A 290 -41.99 -10.87 -103.87
N ALA A 291 -43.18 -11.50 -103.88
CA ALA A 291 -43.89 -11.88 -102.66
C ALA A 291 -43.17 -12.99 -101.87
N GLN A 292 -42.59 -13.98 -102.55
CA GLN A 292 -41.79 -15.03 -101.92
C GLN A 292 -40.52 -14.48 -101.29
N SER A 293 -39.84 -13.56 -101.98
CA SER A 293 -38.65 -12.86 -101.47
C SER A 293 -38.99 -12.02 -100.24
N ALA A 294 -40.11 -11.29 -100.28
CA ALA A 294 -40.62 -10.55 -99.13
C ALA A 294 -40.96 -11.47 -97.95
N GLY A 295 -41.63 -12.60 -98.19
CA GLY A 295 -41.94 -13.60 -97.15
C GLY A 295 -40.68 -14.13 -96.46
N THR A 296 -39.63 -14.44 -97.23
CA THR A 296 -38.34 -14.91 -96.69
C THR A 296 -37.66 -13.83 -95.82
N ALA A 297 -37.71 -12.57 -96.26
CA ALA A 297 -37.17 -11.46 -95.48
C ALA A 297 -37.94 -11.22 -94.16
N ILE A 298 -39.26 -11.38 -94.18
CA ILE A 298 -40.10 -11.28 -92.97
C ILE A 298 -39.80 -12.45 -92.02
N ASP A 299 -39.66 -13.68 -92.53
CA ASP A 299 -39.31 -14.85 -91.70
C ASP A 299 -37.97 -14.65 -90.97
N SER A 300 -36.95 -14.17 -91.68
CA SER A 300 -35.66 -13.81 -91.09
C SER A 300 -35.78 -12.70 -90.05
N SER A 301 -36.65 -11.70 -90.28
CA SER A 301 -36.91 -10.62 -89.33
C SER A 301 -37.55 -11.13 -88.05
N PHE A 302 -38.54 -12.02 -88.14
CA PHE A 302 -39.13 -12.67 -86.96
C PHE A 302 -38.13 -13.57 -86.23
N GLY A 303 -37.24 -14.26 -86.95
CA GLY A 303 -36.15 -15.03 -86.33
C GLY A 303 -35.22 -14.16 -85.49
N ARG A 304 -34.91 -12.93 -85.94
CA ARG A 304 -34.14 -11.97 -85.16
C ARG A 304 -34.91 -11.45 -83.94
N ILE A 305 -36.19 -11.12 -84.10
CA ILE A 305 -37.04 -10.66 -82.99
C ILE A 305 -37.16 -11.74 -81.91
N ASP A 306 -37.32 -13.02 -82.28
CA ASP A 306 -37.37 -14.14 -81.32
C ASP A 306 -36.06 -14.21 -80.51
N SER A 307 -34.91 -14.14 -81.18
CA SER A 307 -33.61 -14.15 -80.49
C SER A 307 -33.45 -12.98 -79.52
N GLU A 308 -33.76 -11.76 -79.95
CA GLU A 308 -33.65 -10.56 -79.12
C GLU A 308 -34.63 -10.60 -77.93
N ALA A 309 -35.87 -11.06 -78.16
CA ALA A 309 -36.87 -11.19 -77.09
C ALA A 309 -36.47 -12.25 -76.04
N ARG A 310 -35.82 -13.34 -76.46
CA ARG A 310 -35.26 -14.35 -75.53
C ARG A 310 -34.17 -13.76 -74.66
N GLU A 311 -33.22 -13.02 -75.26
CA GLU A 311 -32.16 -12.36 -74.50
C GLU A 311 -32.72 -11.36 -73.49
N VAL A 312 -33.74 -10.58 -73.87
CA VAL A 312 -34.41 -9.64 -72.96
C VAL A 312 -35.12 -10.38 -71.81
N SER A 313 -35.83 -11.49 -72.07
CA SER A 313 -36.48 -12.29 -71.02
C SER A 313 -35.46 -12.89 -70.04
N LEU A 314 -34.32 -13.38 -70.55
CA LEU A 314 -33.20 -13.85 -69.73
C LEU A 314 -32.62 -12.72 -68.85
N ALA A 315 -32.35 -11.54 -69.42
CA ALA A 315 -31.83 -10.40 -68.68
C ALA A 315 -32.75 -9.96 -67.52
N PHE A 316 -34.08 -9.92 -67.74
CA PHE A 316 -35.01 -9.58 -66.66
C PHE A 316 -35.08 -10.66 -65.57
N ARG A 317 -34.87 -11.94 -65.92
CA ARG A 317 -34.77 -13.03 -64.94
C ARG A 317 -33.53 -12.87 -64.05
N GLU A 318 -32.40 -12.48 -64.64
CA GLU A 318 -31.17 -12.19 -63.91
C GLU A 318 -31.34 -10.98 -62.99
N ILE A 319 -32.00 -9.91 -63.46
CA ILE A 319 -32.35 -8.75 -62.62
C ILE A 319 -33.25 -9.20 -61.44
N GLY A 320 -34.25 -10.04 -61.69
CA GLY A 320 -35.10 -10.60 -60.64
C GLY A 320 -34.29 -11.34 -59.57
N ALA A 321 -33.37 -12.22 -59.97
CA ALA A 321 -32.47 -12.91 -59.05
C ALA A 321 -31.59 -11.95 -58.24
N ALA A 322 -30.96 -10.97 -58.90
CA ALA A 322 -30.12 -9.96 -58.25
C ALA A 322 -30.91 -9.10 -57.24
N THR A 323 -32.15 -8.72 -57.57
CA THR A 323 -33.00 -7.96 -56.63
C THR A 323 -33.41 -8.78 -55.41
N ALA A 324 -33.61 -10.09 -55.54
CA ALA A 324 -33.89 -10.98 -54.41
C ALA A 324 -32.68 -11.13 -53.48
N GLU A 325 -31.47 -11.19 -54.04
CA GLU A 325 -30.23 -11.17 -53.26
C GLU A 325 -30.04 -9.84 -52.54
N LEU A 326 -30.22 -8.71 -53.24
CA LEU A 326 -30.16 -7.37 -52.65
C LEU A 326 -31.17 -7.19 -51.51
N SER A 327 -32.40 -7.67 -51.65
CA SER A 327 -33.43 -7.65 -50.61
C SER A 327 -33.05 -8.47 -49.36
N THR A 328 -32.26 -9.53 -49.55
CA THR A 328 -31.69 -10.29 -48.42
C THR A 328 -30.57 -9.50 -47.76
N GLY A 329 -29.67 -8.92 -48.55
CA GLY A 329 -28.58 -8.07 -48.04
C GLY A 329 -29.07 -6.84 -47.27
N THR A 330 -30.14 -6.16 -47.72
CA THR A 330 -30.69 -5.01 -46.97
C THR A 330 -31.26 -5.41 -45.61
N ARG A 331 -31.88 -6.59 -45.49
CA ARG A 331 -32.35 -7.11 -44.20
C ARG A 331 -31.20 -7.39 -43.23
N GLU A 332 -30.10 -7.95 -43.72
CA GLU A 332 -28.90 -8.17 -42.91
C GLU A 332 -28.29 -6.84 -42.43
N VAL A 333 -28.24 -5.82 -43.30
CA VAL A 333 -27.75 -4.49 -42.95
C VAL A 333 -28.64 -3.84 -41.86
N ILE A 334 -29.97 -3.98 -41.95
CA ILE A 334 -30.88 -3.47 -40.92
C ILE A 334 -30.60 -4.15 -39.56
N SER A 335 -30.47 -5.48 -39.54
CA SER A 335 -30.18 -6.22 -38.31
C SER A 335 -28.82 -5.85 -37.68
N ALA A 336 -27.80 -5.63 -38.52
CA ALA A 336 -26.51 -5.12 -38.07
C ALA A 336 -26.63 -3.71 -37.47
N ALA A 337 -27.46 -2.84 -38.06
CA ALA A 337 -27.70 -1.50 -37.55
C ALA A 337 -28.41 -1.52 -36.18
N GLU A 338 -29.38 -2.40 -35.98
CA GLU A 338 -30.05 -2.62 -34.68
C GLU A 338 -29.07 -3.11 -33.61
N SER A 339 -28.15 -4.00 -33.99
CA SER A 339 -27.08 -4.47 -33.11
C SER A 339 -26.14 -3.31 -32.72
N LEU A 340 -25.76 -2.45 -33.68
CA LEU A 340 -24.96 -1.25 -33.42
C LEU A 340 -25.68 -0.25 -32.50
N GLN A 341 -27.00 -0.10 -32.61
CA GLN A 341 -27.77 0.72 -31.66
C GLN A 341 -27.71 0.16 -30.24
N THR A 342 -27.85 -1.16 -30.09
CA THR A 342 -27.75 -1.83 -28.78
C THR A 342 -26.37 -1.64 -28.15
N ILE A 343 -25.30 -1.89 -28.92
CA ILE A 343 -23.92 -1.64 -28.47
C ILE A 343 -23.72 -0.16 -28.10
N SER A 344 -24.27 0.77 -28.89
CA SER A 344 -24.20 2.21 -28.57
C SER A 344 -24.94 2.58 -27.27
N ARG A 345 -25.96 1.82 -26.86
CA ARG A 345 -26.62 1.98 -25.55
C ARG A 345 -25.74 1.46 -24.42
N GLU A 346 -25.12 0.30 -24.59
CA GLU A 346 -24.20 -0.29 -23.61
C GLU A 346 -22.98 0.60 -23.38
N ILE A 347 -22.29 1.05 -24.44
CA ILE A 347 -21.14 1.95 -24.33
C ILE A 347 -21.53 3.26 -23.62
N SER A 348 -22.74 3.77 -23.87
CA SER A 348 -23.25 4.96 -23.17
C SER A 348 -23.44 4.74 -21.68
N SER A 349 -23.90 3.55 -21.27
CA SER A 349 -24.02 3.17 -19.86
C SER A 349 -22.63 3.07 -19.21
N SER A 350 -21.69 2.38 -19.87
CA SER A 350 -20.31 2.28 -19.38
C SER A 350 -19.61 3.64 -19.30
N ALA A 351 -19.88 4.55 -20.23
CA ALA A 351 -19.36 5.92 -20.18
C ALA A 351 -19.88 6.68 -18.95
N GLU A 352 -21.17 6.50 -18.59
CA GLU A 352 -21.73 7.10 -17.39
C GLU A 352 -21.13 6.48 -16.11
N GLU A 353 -20.93 5.17 -16.07
CA GLU A 353 -20.24 4.50 -14.95
C GLU A 353 -18.81 5.00 -14.80
N MET A 354 -18.07 5.16 -15.90
CA MET A 354 -16.73 5.76 -15.87
C MET A 354 -16.76 7.20 -15.36
N ARG A 355 -17.79 7.98 -15.72
CA ARG A 355 -17.97 9.35 -15.20
C ARG A 355 -18.25 9.37 -13.70
N VAL A 356 -19.01 8.41 -13.18
CA VAL A 356 -19.22 8.24 -11.74
C VAL A 356 -17.91 7.83 -11.05
N GLY A 357 -17.21 6.83 -11.59
CA GLY A 357 -15.92 6.37 -11.06
C GLY A 357 -14.87 7.48 -11.02
N ALA A 358 -14.73 8.27 -12.10
CA ALA A 358 -13.79 9.38 -12.15
C ALA A 358 -14.09 10.45 -11.08
N ARG A 359 -15.36 10.77 -10.82
CA ARG A 359 -15.75 11.69 -9.73
C ARG A 359 -15.40 11.14 -8.35
N GLU A 360 -15.58 9.84 -8.15
CA GLU A 360 -15.22 9.19 -6.90
C GLU A 360 -13.69 9.21 -6.67
N VAL A 361 -12.89 8.98 -7.71
CA VAL A 361 -11.43 9.11 -7.61
C VAL A 361 -11.03 10.56 -7.31
N THR A 362 -11.65 11.56 -7.94
CA THR A 362 -11.41 12.98 -7.60
C THR A 362 -11.69 13.27 -6.12
N ARG A 363 -12.76 12.69 -5.56
CA ARG A 363 -13.07 12.80 -4.13
C ARG A 363 -11.96 12.18 -3.27
N VAL A 364 -11.54 10.94 -3.58
CA VAL A 364 -10.45 10.25 -2.88
C VAL A 364 -9.13 11.03 -2.95
N ILE A 365 -8.82 11.64 -4.09
CA ILE A 365 -7.63 12.50 -4.27
C ILE A 365 -7.69 13.71 -3.35
N THR A 366 -8.85 14.36 -3.25
CA THR A 366 -9.07 15.52 -2.38
C THR A 366 -8.91 15.14 -0.90
N ASP A 367 -9.53 14.03 -0.49
CA ASP A 367 -9.42 13.51 0.88
C ASP A 367 -7.98 13.12 1.22
N THR A 368 -7.27 12.46 0.29
CA THR A 368 -5.87 12.07 0.47
C THR A 368 -4.96 13.29 0.57
N ARG A 369 -5.23 14.35 -0.22
CA ARG A 369 -4.50 15.62 -0.12
C ARG A 369 -4.68 16.26 1.25
N SER A 370 -5.91 16.31 1.76
CA SER A 370 -6.20 16.82 3.11
C SER A 370 -5.50 15.99 4.19
N ALA A 371 -5.63 14.67 4.14
CA ALA A 371 -5.00 13.77 5.10
C ALA A 371 -3.46 13.87 5.08
N ALA A 372 -2.87 14.05 3.89
CA ALA A 372 -1.43 14.30 3.75
C ALA A 372 -1.02 15.61 4.43
N GLN A 373 -1.79 16.69 4.27
CA GLN A 373 -1.55 17.96 4.95
C GLN A 373 -1.65 17.83 6.47
N ASP A 374 -2.69 17.18 6.97
CA ASP A 374 -2.87 16.93 8.41
C ASP A 374 -1.71 16.09 8.98
N THR A 375 -1.25 15.09 8.22
CA THR A 375 -0.11 14.26 8.62
C THR A 375 1.18 15.07 8.71
N VAL A 376 1.41 16.05 7.81
CA VAL A 376 2.57 16.96 7.91
C VAL A 376 2.49 17.80 9.19
N VAL A 377 1.31 18.32 9.54
CA VAL A 377 1.10 19.08 10.78
C VAL A 377 1.43 18.21 12.00
N MET A 378 0.83 17.02 12.10
CA MET A 378 1.11 16.09 13.20
C MET A 378 2.59 15.70 13.30
N ILE A 379 3.28 15.51 12.18
CA ILE A 379 4.72 15.20 12.17
C ILE A 379 5.54 16.37 12.73
N ASN A 380 5.19 17.61 12.38
CA ASN A 380 5.87 18.78 12.92
C ASN A 380 5.60 18.90 14.44
N GLU A 381 4.37 18.67 14.90
CA GLU A 381 4.02 18.69 16.33
C GLU A 381 4.79 17.61 17.13
N VAL A 382 4.91 16.40 16.60
CA VAL A 382 5.72 15.33 17.22
C VAL A 382 7.21 15.71 17.24
N GLY A 383 7.70 16.35 16.18
CA GLY A 383 9.07 16.88 16.13
C GLY A 383 9.32 17.95 17.19
N GLU A 384 8.37 18.86 17.39
CA GLU A 384 8.41 19.89 18.43
C GLU A 384 8.37 19.25 19.83
N ALA A 385 7.40 18.37 20.11
CA ALA A 385 7.31 17.69 21.40
C ALA A 385 8.59 16.87 21.74
N SER A 386 9.22 16.24 20.75
CA SER A 386 10.49 15.53 20.94
C SER A 386 11.63 16.47 21.36
N THR A 387 11.59 17.71 20.90
CA THR A 387 12.48 18.82 21.33
C THR A 387 12.31 19.12 22.79
N ASP A 388 11.07 19.35 23.21
CA ASP A 388 10.76 19.77 24.57
C ASP A 388 11.17 18.70 25.57
N VAL A 389 11.00 17.42 25.21
CA VAL A 389 11.48 16.29 26.01
C VAL A 389 13.00 16.27 26.09
N THR A 390 13.70 16.51 24.98
CA THR A 390 15.17 16.56 24.95
C THR A 390 15.69 17.67 25.86
N GLU A 391 15.15 18.88 25.74
CA GLU A 391 15.53 20.02 26.59
C GLU A 391 15.20 19.79 28.07
N SER A 392 14.01 19.26 28.36
CA SER A 392 13.61 18.91 29.74
C SER A 392 14.55 17.87 30.35
N THR A 393 14.96 16.89 29.54
CA THR A 393 15.90 15.83 29.97
C THR A 393 17.28 16.40 30.26
N GLU A 394 17.76 17.37 29.48
CA GLU A 394 19.01 18.09 29.78
C GLU A 394 18.92 18.88 31.09
N ARG A 395 17.80 19.58 31.34
CA ARG A 395 17.57 20.31 32.60
C ARG A 395 17.55 19.36 33.80
N ILE A 396 16.92 18.18 33.67
CA ILE A 396 16.95 17.13 34.69
C ILE A 396 18.37 16.67 34.95
N SER A 397 19.16 16.43 33.88
CA SER A 397 20.56 16.05 34.02
C SER A 397 21.37 17.11 34.77
N ALA A 398 21.18 18.40 34.46
CA ALA A 398 21.87 19.50 35.13
C ALA A 398 21.50 19.62 36.62
N LEU A 399 20.21 19.53 36.95
CA LEU A 399 19.74 19.54 38.35
C LEU A 399 20.29 18.35 39.15
N SER A 400 20.38 17.18 38.51
CA SER A 400 20.93 15.98 39.12
C SER A 400 22.41 16.12 39.43
N MET A 401 23.17 16.75 38.53
CA MET A 401 24.59 17.04 38.73
C MET A 401 24.80 18.04 39.87
N ASP A 402 23.96 19.08 39.97
CA ASP A 402 23.98 20.02 41.09
C ASP A 402 23.67 19.32 42.41
N ASN A 403 22.62 18.49 42.45
CA ASN A 403 22.26 17.70 43.62
C ASN A 403 23.42 16.79 44.08
N ASN A 404 24.09 16.10 43.14
CA ASN A 404 25.27 15.28 43.47
C ASN A 404 26.41 16.13 44.05
N SER A 405 26.63 17.35 43.54
CA SER A 405 27.65 18.27 44.08
C SER A 405 27.29 18.76 45.48
N GLN A 406 26.01 19.05 45.76
CA GLN A 406 25.56 19.46 47.08
C GLN A 406 25.75 18.34 48.11
N ILE A 407 25.51 17.09 47.71
CA ILE A 407 25.74 15.92 48.56
C ILE A 407 27.23 15.73 48.82
N ASP A 408 28.09 15.88 47.82
CA ASP A 408 29.54 15.79 47.99
C ASP A 408 30.06 16.84 49.00
N ASN A 409 29.57 18.09 48.89
CA ASN A 409 29.85 19.15 49.87
C ASN A 409 29.38 18.76 51.28
N LEU A 410 28.21 18.14 51.40
CA LEU A 410 27.68 17.68 52.69
C LEU A 410 28.59 16.61 53.31
N ILE A 411 29.08 15.64 52.53
CA ILE A 411 30.04 14.63 53.03
C ILE A 411 31.37 15.30 53.41
N GLN A 412 31.82 16.34 52.69
CA GLN A 412 33.04 17.07 53.04
C GLN A 412 32.92 17.80 54.39
N VAL A 413 31.76 18.39 54.68
CA VAL A 413 31.49 19.02 55.99
C VAL A 413 31.52 17.97 57.11
N LEU A 414 31.01 16.76 56.88
CA LEU A 414 30.99 15.68 57.88
C LEU A 414 32.39 15.16 58.24
N GLN A 415 33.33 15.10 57.29
CA GLN A 415 34.74 14.76 57.56
C GLN A 415 35.39 15.68 58.60
N GLY A 416 34.97 16.95 58.65
CA GLY A 416 35.48 17.92 59.62
C GLY A 416 35.24 17.52 61.08
N TYR A 417 34.35 16.55 61.33
CA TYR A 417 33.98 16.08 62.66
C TYR A 417 34.74 14.82 63.14
N GLN A 418 35.71 14.29 62.36
CA GLN A 418 36.60 13.17 62.75
C GLN A 418 35.87 12.00 63.45
N THR A 419 34.69 11.65 62.93
CA THR A 419 33.97 10.47 63.44
C THR A 419 34.58 9.22 62.80
N GLY A 420 34.65 8.09 63.50
CA GLY A 420 35.26 6.85 63.00
C GLY A 420 34.59 6.19 61.76
N ALA A 421 33.82 6.95 60.98
CA ALA A 421 33.12 6.55 59.75
C ALA A 421 33.91 6.86 58.46
N ASP A 422 35.22 7.18 58.56
CA ASP A 422 36.07 7.64 57.45
C ASP A 422 36.01 6.77 56.18
N GLN A 423 35.88 5.45 56.32
CA GLN A 423 35.79 4.53 55.16
C GLN A 423 34.46 4.65 54.40
N VAL A 424 33.33 4.79 55.10
CA VAL A 424 32.00 4.87 54.48
C VAL A 424 31.87 6.18 53.70
N GLU A 425 32.40 7.27 54.25
CA GLU A 425 32.38 8.57 53.60
C GLU A 425 33.32 8.65 52.39
N ALA A 426 34.51 8.04 52.46
CA ALA A 426 35.44 7.96 51.33
C ALA A 426 34.84 7.14 50.17
N GLU A 427 34.12 6.07 50.49
CA GLU A 427 33.42 5.25 49.50
C GLU A 427 32.24 6.01 48.87
N ALA A 428 31.43 6.72 49.67
CA ALA A 428 30.33 7.54 49.17
C ALA A 428 30.80 8.63 48.18
N ARG A 429 31.92 9.29 48.46
CA ARG A 429 32.53 10.29 47.54
C ARG A 429 32.95 9.72 46.20
N LYS A 430 33.65 8.58 46.22
CA LYS A 430 34.09 7.91 44.98
C LYS A 430 32.89 7.55 44.09
N ARG A 431 31.80 7.10 44.70
CA ARG A 431 30.55 6.74 43.99
C ARG A 431 29.82 7.96 43.46
N LEU A 432 29.70 9.04 44.23
CA LEU A 432 29.10 10.31 43.77
C LEU A 432 29.88 10.95 42.62
N GLN A 433 31.21 10.91 42.70
CA GLN A 433 32.09 11.34 41.61
C GLN A 433 31.79 10.55 40.33
N MET A 434 31.61 9.23 40.44
CA MET A 434 31.26 8.40 39.30
C MET A 434 29.87 8.74 38.73
N ALA A 435 28.86 8.89 39.57
CA ALA A 435 27.52 9.30 39.14
C ALA A 435 27.54 10.66 38.41
N SER A 436 28.37 11.61 38.88
CA SER A 436 28.60 12.89 38.21
C SER A 436 29.25 12.73 36.83
N ILE A 437 30.28 11.88 36.71
CA ILE A 437 30.94 11.59 35.42
C ILE A 437 29.94 11.00 34.41
N MET A 438 29.09 10.08 34.83
CA MET A 438 28.05 9.49 33.97
C MET A 438 27.02 10.51 33.50
N LEU A 439 26.52 11.36 34.39
CA LEU A 439 25.55 12.41 34.03
C LEU A 439 26.15 13.41 33.02
N LYS A 440 27.41 13.81 33.23
CA LYS A 440 28.14 14.66 32.28
C LYS A 440 28.30 14.00 30.91
N HIS A 441 28.58 12.70 30.90
CA HIS A 441 28.68 11.92 29.66
C HIS A 441 27.33 11.85 28.93
N MET A 442 26.23 11.57 29.62
CA MET A 442 24.89 11.52 29.01
C MET A 442 24.42 12.88 28.50
N SER A 443 24.65 13.94 29.28
CA SER A 443 24.39 15.32 28.83
C SER A 443 25.21 15.66 27.58
N TRP A 444 26.43 15.16 27.46
CA TRP A 444 27.24 15.37 26.26
C TRP A 444 26.67 14.62 25.04
N VAL A 445 26.21 13.37 25.20
CA VAL A 445 25.54 12.62 24.13
C VAL A 445 24.26 13.32 23.68
N ALA A 446 23.49 13.90 24.60
CA ALA A 446 22.31 14.74 24.31
C ALA A 446 22.65 15.89 23.38
N ARG A 447 23.70 16.65 23.74
CA ARG A 447 24.16 17.80 22.98
C ARG A 447 24.59 17.45 21.56
N VAL A 448 25.22 16.28 21.35
CA VAL A 448 25.55 15.80 20.00
C VAL A 448 24.28 15.68 19.15
N ARG A 449 23.18 15.13 19.70
CA ARG A 449 21.90 15.07 18.98
C ARG A 449 21.39 16.46 18.62
N MET A 450 21.43 17.39 19.57
CA MET A 450 20.95 18.76 19.36
C MET A 450 21.76 19.53 18.31
N VAL A 451 23.06 19.24 18.19
CA VAL A 451 23.91 19.75 17.10
C VAL A 451 23.47 19.18 15.75
N LEU A 452 23.22 17.86 15.67
CA LEU A 452 22.77 17.21 14.43
C LEU A 452 21.39 17.72 13.97
N ASP A 453 20.51 18.02 14.93
CA ASP A 453 19.20 18.63 14.67
C ASP A 453 19.27 20.15 14.39
N GLY A 454 20.47 20.75 14.37
CA GLY A 454 20.71 22.16 14.05
C GLY A 454 20.27 23.15 15.12
N ARG A 455 20.08 22.71 16.37
CA ARG A 455 19.47 23.50 17.44
C ARG A 455 20.48 24.26 18.29
N ILE A 456 21.66 23.68 18.45
CA ILE A 456 22.78 24.31 19.15
C ILE A 456 24.01 24.23 18.26
N SER A 457 24.88 25.21 18.37
CA SER A 457 26.17 25.23 17.71
C SER A 457 27.25 25.01 18.77
N ILE A 458 28.05 23.97 18.59
CA ILE A 458 29.20 23.65 19.43
C ILE A 458 30.41 23.49 18.49
N ALA A 459 31.56 24.03 18.89
CA ALA A 459 32.78 23.84 18.13
C ALA A 459 33.09 22.32 18.02
N PRO A 460 33.25 21.76 16.81
CA PRO A 460 33.48 20.32 16.65
C PRO A 460 34.65 19.79 17.47
N GLU A 461 35.67 20.63 17.72
CA GLU A 461 36.84 20.33 18.54
C GLU A 461 36.47 20.01 20.00
N GLU A 462 35.46 20.70 20.57
CA GLU A 462 35.01 20.50 21.96
C GLU A 462 34.29 19.15 22.15
N LEU A 463 33.74 18.59 21.08
CA LEU A 463 33.08 17.30 21.12
C LEU A 463 34.06 16.15 20.82
N ARG A 464 35.13 16.39 20.07
CA ARG A 464 36.00 15.30 19.56
C ARG A 464 37.05 14.81 20.55
N ASP A 465 37.50 15.63 21.50
CA ASP A 465 38.59 15.25 22.40
C ASP A 465 38.15 14.35 23.56
N HIS A 466 38.45 13.06 23.44
CA HIS A 466 38.15 12.06 24.47
C HIS A 466 38.98 12.21 25.76
N THR A 467 40.06 12.99 25.76
CA THR A 467 40.92 13.20 26.93
C THR A 467 40.52 14.44 27.74
N ALA A 468 39.88 15.42 27.09
CA ALA A 468 39.36 16.61 27.73
C ALA A 468 38.05 16.38 28.49
N CYS A 469 37.33 15.30 28.18
CA CYS A 469 36.08 14.97 28.87
C CYS A 469 36.34 14.42 30.29
N GLU A 470 35.35 14.52 31.16
CA GLU A 470 35.49 14.18 32.59
C GLU A 470 35.73 12.68 32.83
N LEU A 471 35.17 11.83 31.95
CA LEU A 471 35.47 10.41 31.92
C LEU A 471 36.92 10.15 31.51
N GLY A 472 37.42 10.84 30.48
CA GLY A 472 38.80 10.76 30.01
C GLY A 472 39.81 11.17 31.08
N LYS A 473 39.57 12.29 31.77
CA LYS A 473 40.39 12.74 32.90
C LYS A 473 40.41 11.71 34.04
N TRP A 474 39.25 11.14 34.36
CA TRP A 474 39.14 10.11 35.40
C TRP A 474 39.86 8.81 35.00
N LEU A 475 39.74 8.36 33.75
CA LEU A 475 40.45 7.19 33.22
C LEU A 475 41.97 7.34 33.36
N ALA A 476 42.49 8.54 33.08
CA ALA A 476 43.91 8.85 33.20
C ALA A 476 44.42 8.88 34.65
N ARG A 477 43.60 9.38 35.59
CA ARG A 477 43.98 9.57 37.00
C ARG A 477 43.74 8.32 37.85
N ASP A 478 42.50 7.83 37.88
CA ASP A 478 42.03 6.84 38.86
C ASP A 478 41.58 5.53 38.19
N GLY A 479 41.24 5.55 36.90
CA GLY A 479 40.56 4.43 36.23
C GLY A 479 41.30 3.09 36.32
N LYS A 480 42.64 3.09 36.20
CA LYS A 480 43.47 1.86 36.34
C LYS A 480 43.46 1.28 37.74
N THR A 481 43.24 2.12 38.75
CA THR A 481 43.19 1.69 40.16
C THR A 481 41.77 1.31 40.58
N ALA A 482 40.75 1.95 40.01
CA ALA A 482 39.35 1.68 40.28
C ALA A 482 38.84 0.42 39.57
N ILE A 483 39.26 0.18 38.32
CA ILE A 483 38.91 -1.01 37.55
C ILE A 483 40.03 -2.03 37.67
N THR A 484 39.84 -3.00 38.56
CA THR A 484 40.85 -4.01 38.89
C THR A 484 41.10 -5.02 37.76
N SER A 485 40.14 -5.21 36.86
CA SER A 485 40.27 -6.08 35.67
C SER A 485 40.93 -5.32 34.50
N PRO A 486 42.12 -5.73 34.05
CA PRO A 486 42.78 -5.09 32.90
C PRO A 486 41.96 -5.17 31.61
N LYS A 487 41.22 -6.28 31.41
CA LYS A 487 40.35 -6.47 30.24
C LYS A 487 39.16 -5.51 30.25
N THR A 488 38.55 -5.31 31.41
CA THR A 488 37.41 -4.40 31.57
C THR A 488 37.83 -2.95 31.37
N PHE A 489 39.00 -2.57 31.90
CA PHE A 489 39.57 -1.24 31.70
C PHE A 489 39.87 -0.98 30.21
N GLN A 490 40.49 -1.93 29.52
CA GLN A 490 40.79 -1.83 28.09
C GLN A 490 39.50 -1.69 27.25
N ARG A 491 38.47 -2.51 27.53
CA ARG A 491 37.17 -2.42 26.84
C ARG A 491 36.53 -1.04 27.01
N LEU A 492 36.58 -0.47 28.23
CA LEU A 492 36.04 0.86 28.49
C LEU A 492 36.79 1.95 27.70
N ASP A 493 38.12 1.94 27.76
CA ASP A 493 38.96 2.93 27.08
C ASP A 493 38.80 2.87 25.54
N GLU A 494 38.76 1.67 24.96
CA GLU A 494 38.53 1.47 23.53
C GLU A 494 37.12 1.93 23.11
N THR A 495 36.09 1.56 23.89
CA THR A 495 34.71 1.95 23.60
C THR A 495 34.53 3.47 23.71
N HIS A 496 35.15 4.09 24.72
CA HIS A 496 35.14 5.53 24.90
C HIS A 496 35.82 6.28 23.74
N ARG A 497 36.99 5.80 23.28
CA ARG A 497 37.66 6.36 22.10
C ARG A 497 36.83 6.19 20.83
N ARG A 498 36.22 5.02 20.63
CA ARG A 498 35.31 4.76 19.49
C ARG A 498 34.13 5.73 19.51
N LEU A 499 33.51 5.95 20.66
CA LEU A 499 32.39 6.89 20.80
C LEU A 499 32.76 8.31 20.36
N HIS A 500 33.93 8.82 20.76
CA HIS A 500 34.39 10.13 20.29
C HIS A 500 34.78 10.13 18.79
N GLY A 501 35.26 9.00 18.26
CA GLY A 501 35.47 8.80 16.83
C GLY A 501 34.18 8.91 16.01
N LEU A 502 33.10 8.26 16.47
CA LEU A 502 31.77 8.36 15.85
C LEU A 502 31.24 9.80 15.87
N VAL A 503 31.49 10.55 16.96
CA VAL A 503 31.13 11.97 17.00
C VAL A 503 31.95 12.79 16.02
N ALA A 504 33.24 12.51 15.88
CA ALA A 504 34.08 13.19 14.91
C ALA A 504 33.57 13.03 13.47
N GLU A 505 32.97 11.88 13.14
CA GLU A 505 32.29 11.60 11.87
C GLU A 505 30.95 12.34 11.74
N LEU A 506 30.13 12.30 12.78
CA LEU A 506 28.80 12.91 12.82
C LEU A 506 28.82 14.44 12.71
N VAL A 507 29.78 15.09 13.35
CA VAL A 507 29.91 16.57 13.36
C VAL A 507 30.96 17.08 12.36
N ARG A 508 31.20 16.36 11.25
CA ARG A 508 32.09 16.85 10.19
C ARG A 508 31.48 18.11 9.53
N PRO A 509 32.31 19.10 9.16
CA PRO A 509 31.81 20.32 8.52
C PRO A 509 31.24 20.14 7.11
N ASP A 510 31.40 18.95 6.52
CA ASP A 510 30.99 18.64 5.15
C ASP A 510 29.70 17.82 5.18
N ASP A 511 28.69 18.25 4.43
CA ASP A 511 27.31 17.72 4.46
C ASP A 511 27.19 16.41 3.64
N SER A 512 28.29 15.67 3.50
CA SER A 512 28.44 14.54 2.56
C SER A 512 27.72 13.26 2.99
N LEU A 513 27.31 13.15 4.26
CA LEU A 513 26.57 12.01 4.77
C LEU A 513 25.09 12.18 4.45
N ASP A 514 24.50 11.18 3.78
CA ASP A 514 23.06 11.09 3.61
C ASP A 514 22.37 11.12 4.99
N PRO A 515 21.20 11.77 5.15
CA PRO A 515 20.51 11.82 6.43
C PRO A 515 20.27 10.45 7.07
N SER A 516 20.11 9.39 6.27
CA SER A 516 19.95 8.02 6.78
C SER A 516 21.26 7.47 7.35
N GLU A 517 22.39 7.72 6.69
CA GLU A 517 23.72 7.31 7.16
C GLU A 517 24.12 8.05 8.45
N ARG A 518 23.85 9.35 8.50
CA ARG A 518 24.07 10.19 9.69
C ARG A 518 23.27 9.67 10.89
N GLU A 519 22.04 9.23 10.69
CA GLU A 519 21.23 8.64 11.76
C GLU A 519 21.76 7.27 12.20
N ALA A 520 22.19 6.42 11.26
CA ALA A 520 22.78 5.13 11.58
C ALA A 520 24.03 5.27 12.48
N SER A 521 24.94 6.19 12.13
CA SER A 521 26.11 6.54 12.94
C SER A 521 25.73 7.07 14.34
N PHE A 522 24.63 7.80 14.46
CA PHE A 522 24.13 8.25 15.76
C PHE A 522 23.58 7.10 16.62
N GLN A 523 22.92 6.10 16.01
CA GLN A 523 22.50 4.89 16.74
C GLN A 523 23.70 4.07 17.23
N GLU A 524 24.78 3.98 16.45
CA GLU A 524 26.03 3.36 16.92
C GLU A 524 26.65 4.10 18.10
N LEU A 525 26.60 5.43 18.09
CA LEU A 525 27.05 6.26 19.20
C LEU A 525 26.27 5.95 20.48
N LEU A 526 24.93 5.84 20.40
CA LEU A 526 24.09 5.48 21.54
C LEU A 526 24.44 4.08 22.08
N ALA A 527 24.71 3.11 21.20
CA ALA A 527 25.13 1.78 21.61
C ALA A 527 26.49 1.81 22.35
N ALA A 528 27.47 2.57 21.86
CA ALA A 528 28.76 2.75 22.53
C ALA A 528 28.61 3.46 23.90
N SER A 529 27.75 4.47 23.97
CA SER A 529 27.40 5.20 25.19
C SER A 529 26.82 4.28 26.26
N HIS A 530 25.93 3.36 25.86
CA HIS A 530 25.34 2.37 26.78
C HIS A 530 26.38 1.42 27.38
N VAL A 531 27.33 0.94 26.58
CA VAL A 531 28.42 0.08 27.06
C VAL A 531 29.31 0.82 28.08
N ILE A 532 29.57 2.11 27.87
CA ILE A 532 30.35 2.93 28.80
C ILE A 532 29.62 3.07 30.14
N THR A 533 28.33 3.44 30.13
CA THR A 533 27.57 3.61 31.36
C THR A 533 27.41 2.30 32.12
N GLU A 534 27.24 1.18 31.42
CA GLU A 534 27.22 -0.17 32.00
C GLU A 534 28.51 -0.48 32.79
N ILE A 535 29.67 -0.35 32.14
CA ILE A 535 30.97 -0.68 32.76
C ILE A 535 31.26 0.23 33.97
N LEU A 536 31.03 1.53 33.82
CA LEU A 536 31.24 2.49 34.90
C LEU A 536 30.32 2.21 36.09
N THR A 537 29.08 1.78 35.83
CA THR A 537 28.10 1.42 36.86
C THR A 537 28.60 0.20 37.62
N SER A 538 29.10 -0.83 36.93
CA SER A 538 29.62 -2.07 37.54
C SER A 538 30.87 -1.91 38.40
N THR A 539 31.65 -0.84 38.17
CA THR A 539 32.94 -0.60 38.85
C THR A 539 32.77 -0.20 40.32
N TYR A 540 31.64 0.42 40.67
CA TYR A 540 31.43 1.10 41.96
C TYR A 540 30.30 0.50 42.82
N THR A 541 29.76 -0.65 42.41
CA THR A 541 28.49 -1.21 42.90
C THR A 541 28.64 -2.44 43.78
N SER A 542 29.64 -2.32 44.66
CA SER A 542 29.78 -3.01 45.92
C SER A 542 30.39 -4.40 45.87
N SER A 543 31.27 -4.61 46.85
CA SER A 543 31.92 -5.85 47.24
C SER A 543 30.98 -7.05 47.34
N ALA A 544 31.59 -8.24 47.28
CA ALA A 544 30.94 -9.50 47.65
C ALA A 544 30.18 -9.36 48.98
N VAL A 545 28.99 -9.96 49.04
CA VAL A 545 28.18 -9.98 50.26
C VAL A 545 28.83 -10.95 51.24
N GLU A 546 29.24 -10.45 52.42
CA GLU A 546 29.90 -11.26 53.44
C GLU A 546 28.93 -11.73 54.52
N TRP A 547 29.05 -13.00 54.90
CA TRP A 547 28.35 -13.54 56.06
C TRP A 547 28.96 -12.97 57.34
N THR A 548 28.13 -12.37 58.19
CA THR A 548 28.56 -11.84 59.50
C THR A 548 27.72 -12.44 60.62
N PRO A 549 28.21 -12.49 61.87
CA PRO A 549 27.39 -12.90 63.01
C PRO A 549 26.12 -12.05 63.17
N ALA A 550 26.11 -10.82 62.65
CA ALA A 550 24.96 -9.92 62.69
C ALA A 550 23.78 -10.37 61.82
N VAL A 551 23.97 -11.34 60.92
CA VAL A 551 22.89 -11.95 60.10
C VAL A 551 22.62 -13.41 60.49
N ALA A 552 23.17 -13.90 61.61
CA ALA A 552 22.81 -15.22 62.12
C ALA A 552 21.41 -15.20 62.77
N VAL A 553 20.59 -16.20 62.44
CA VAL A 553 19.25 -16.41 63.02
C VAL A 553 19.27 -17.43 64.17
N GLN A 554 20.45 -17.97 64.50
CA GLN A 554 20.67 -18.91 65.61
C GLN A 554 19.94 -20.26 65.45
N VAL A 555 19.48 -20.56 64.23
CA VAL A 555 19.01 -21.88 63.81
C VAL A 555 20.04 -22.39 62.81
N GLN A 556 20.90 -23.32 63.24
CA GLN A 556 22.10 -23.71 62.51
C GLN A 556 21.84 -24.14 61.06
N THR A 557 20.73 -24.85 60.82
CA THR A 557 20.31 -25.29 59.47
C THR A 557 19.97 -24.11 58.58
N PHE A 558 19.20 -23.14 59.08
CA PHE A 558 18.87 -21.92 58.32
C PHE A 558 20.07 -21.02 58.12
N ASP A 559 20.96 -20.89 59.12
CA ASP A 559 22.23 -20.19 58.97
C ASP A 559 23.11 -20.82 57.87
N ASN A 560 23.08 -22.14 57.70
CA ASN A 560 23.78 -22.83 56.62
C ASN A 560 23.12 -22.58 55.26
N HIS A 561 21.79 -22.58 55.19
CA HIS A 561 21.05 -22.21 53.98
C HIS A 561 21.37 -20.77 53.56
N HIS A 562 21.34 -19.82 54.49
CA HIS A 562 21.70 -18.44 54.21
C HIS A 562 23.15 -18.30 53.71
N LYS A 563 24.12 -18.97 54.34
CA LYS A 563 25.52 -18.95 53.86
C LYS A 563 25.67 -19.44 52.41
N LYS A 564 24.92 -20.47 52.03
CA LYS A 564 24.91 -20.96 50.64
C LYS A 564 24.24 -19.96 49.70
N LEU A 565 23.16 -19.29 50.10
CA LEU A 565 22.56 -18.20 49.33
C LEU A 565 23.53 -17.03 49.12
N PHE A 566 24.26 -16.61 50.16
CA PHE A 566 25.31 -15.59 50.04
C PHE A 566 26.39 -16.03 49.03
N SER A 567 26.80 -17.31 49.07
CA SER A 567 27.76 -17.85 48.10
C SER A 567 27.22 -17.84 46.66
N LEU A 568 25.93 -18.14 46.44
CA LEU A 568 25.32 -18.13 45.12
C LEU A 568 25.16 -16.72 44.56
N ILE A 569 24.76 -15.77 45.41
CA ILE A 569 24.69 -14.35 45.07
C ILE A 569 26.09 -13.83 44.67
N ASN A 570 27.14 -14.21 45.41
CA ASN A 570 28.51 -13.85 45.07
C ASN A 570 29.02 -14.53 43.79
N LYS A 571 28.57 -15.76 43.50
CA LYS A 571 28.87 -16.46 42.24
C LYS A 571 28.22 -15.76 41.05
N LEU A 572 26.96 -15.33 41.20
CA LEU A 572 26.22 -14.56 40.19
C LEU A 572 26.90 -13.21 39.93
N TYR A 573 27.29 -12.53 41.00
CA TYR A 573 28.02 -11.27 40.92
C TYR A 573 29.28 -11.38 40.09
N LYS A 574 30.13 -12.38 40.39
CA LYS A 574 31.38 -12.60 39.68
C LYS A 574 31.15 -12.91 38.20
N ALA A 575 30.16 -13.75 37.90
CA ALA A 575 29.80 -14.07 36.52
C ALA A 575 29.34 -12.82 35.74
N LEU A 576 28.56 -11.94 36.38
CA LEU A 576 28.14 -10.67 35.78
C LEU A 576 29.32 -9.69 35.58
N GLN A 577 30.24 -9.58 36.55
CA GLN A 577 31.42 -8.72 36.44
C GLN A 577 32.41 -9.17 35.37
N ASP A 578 32.61 -10.49 35.25
CA ASP A 578 33.52 -11.08 34.28
C ASP A 578 32.93 -11.04 32.85
N GLY A 579 31.69 -10.54 32.68
CA GLY A 579 30.99 -10.50 31.40
C GLY A 579 30.69 -11.90 30.87
N ALA A 580 30.36 -12.84 31.76
CA ALA A 580 30.09 -14.21 31.38
C ALA A 580 28.91 -14.28 30.39
N GLY A 581 29.01 -15.18 29.41
CA GLY A 581 27.96 -15.36 28.42
C GLY A 581 26.63 -15.81 29.02
N GLU A 582 25.54 -15.57 28.30
CA GLU A 582 24.15 -15.82 28.72
C GLU A 582 23.95 -17.21 29.34
N THR A 583 24.57 -18.24 28.77
CA THR A 583 24.49 -19.63 29.26
C THR A 583 25.00 -19.78 30.70
N VAL A 584 26.10 -19.10 31.04
CA VAL A 584 26.69 -19.15 32.38
C VAL A 584 25.80 -18.40 33.37
N LEU A 585 25.31 -17.22 32.99
CA LEU A 585 24.42 -16.42 33.84
C LEU A 585 23.11 -17.16 34.13
N ARG A 586 22.50 -17.79 33.11
CA ARG A 586 21.28 -18.58 33.25
C ARG A 586 21.46 -19.72 34.23
N ALA A 587 22.56 -20.47 34.12
CA ALA A 587 22.86 -21.57 35.03
C ALA A 587 22.97 -21.12 36.49
N VAL A 588 23.56 -19.95 36.74
CA VAL A 588 23.67 -19.40 38.11
C VAL A 588 22.34 -18.87 38.63
N PHE A 589 21.52 -18.23 37.78
CA PHE A 589 20.14 -17.84 38.15
C PHE A 589 19.29 -19.05 38.51
N ASP A 590 19.38 -20.13 37.74
CA ASP A 590 18.62 -21.36 37.98
C ASP A 590 19.02 -22.00 39.31
N GLU A 591 20.33 -22.09 39.59
CA GLU A 591 20.85 -22.59 40.88
C GLU A 591 20.38 -21.70 42.06
N LEU A 592 20.35 -20.37 41.88
CA LEU A 592 19.89 -19.43 42.91
C LEU A 592 18.38 -19.56 43.17
N ILE A 593 17.56 -19.63 42.12
CA ILE A 593 16.10 -19.76 42.23
C ILE A 593 15.73 -21.08 42.90
N GLU A 594 16.36 -22.18 42.48
CA GLU A 594 16.12 -23.51 43.03
C GLU A 594 16.49 -23.55 44.51
N TYR A 595 17.67 -23.06 44.88
CA TYR A 595 18.16 -23.11 46.24
C TYR A 595 17.38 -22.15 47.18
N ALA A 596 17.01 -20.96 46.71
CA ALA A 596 16.13 -20.05 47.45
C ALA A 596 14.76 -20.69 47.70
N GLY A 597 14.17 -21.31 46.67
CA GLY A 597 12.90 -22.04 46.82
C GLY A 597 12.99 -23.20 47.81
N TYR A 598 14.10 -23.95 47.81
CA TYR A 598 14.36 -24.99 48.81
C TYR A 598 14.45 -24.42 50.23
N HIS A 599 15.24 -23.37 50.42
CA HIS A 599 15.42 -22.71 51.71
C HIS A 599 14.09 -22.15 52.25
N PHE A 600 13.35 -21.39 51.46
CA PHE A 600 12.05 -20.84 51.85
C PHE A 600 11.05 -21.94 52.19
N SER A 601 11.01 -23.01 51.41
CA SER A 601 10.16 -24.16 51.70
C SER A 601 10.51 -24.82 53.05
N ALA A 602 11.80 -24.95 53.38
CA ALA A 602 12.25 -25.48 54.66
C ALA A 602 11.84 -24.57 55.84
N GLU A 603 12.06 -23.27 55.72
CA GLU A 603 11.67 -22.29 56.73
C GLU A 603 10.16 -22.24 56.93
N GLU A 604 9.41 -22.10 55.85
CA GLU A 604 7.95 -22.02 55.87
C GLU A 604 7.31 -23.25 56.49
N ALA A 605 7.82 -24.45 56.19
CA ALA A 605 7.31 -25.68 56.78
C ALA A 605 7.58 -25.73 58.29
N ALA A 606 8.74 -25.27 58.75
CA ALA A 606 9.03 -25.17 60.18
C ALA A 606 8.13 -24.13 60.86
N LEU A 607 7.98 -22.95 60.25
CA LEU A 607 7.14 -21.87 60.77
C LEU A 607 5.66 -22.28 60.81
N GLU A 608 5.16 -23.03 59.83
CA GLU A 608 3.80 -23.58 59.85
C GLU A 608 3.64 -24.69 60.89
N HIS A 609 4.57 -25.65 60.94
CA HIS A 609 4.50 -26.77 61.88
C HIS A 609 4.49 -26.29 63.34
N PHE A 610 5.33 -25.31 63.67
CA PHE A 610 5.39 -24.73 65.01
C PHE A 610 4.39 -23.58 65.23
N ALA A 611 3.53 -23.27 64.26
CA ALA A 611 2.50 -22.23 64.33
C ALA A 611 3.03 -20.81 64.64
N TYR A 612 4.07 -20.37 63.92
CA TYR A 612 4.63 -19.03 64.04
C TYR A 612 3.62 -17.94 63.64
N PRO A 613 3.32 -16.95 64.51
CA PRO A 613 2.25 -15.98 64.28
C PRO A 613 2.39 -15.12 63.00
N GLN A 614 3.62 -14.84 62.55
CA GLN A 614 3.86 -14.00 61.36
C GLN A 614 4.14 -14.84 60.10
N CYS A 615 3.88 -16.14 60.11
CA CYS A 615 4.18 -17.05 59.00
C CYS A 615 3.56 -16.58 57.67
N ALA A 616 2.31 -16.13 57.66
CA ALA A 616 1.65 -15.66 56.43
C ALA A 616 2.35 -14.44 55.79
N LYS A 617 2.77 -13.47 56.60
CA LYS A 617 3.50 -12.28 56.12
C LYS A 617 4.90 -12.67 55.63
N HIS A 618 5.53 -13.61 56.30
CA HIS A 618 6.85 -14.11 55.93
C HIS A 618 6.84 -14.80 54.54
N LYS A 619 5.79 -15.61 54.27
CA LYS A 619 5.55 -16.23 52.95
C LYS A 619 5.36 -15.21 51.82
N GLU A 620 4.71 -14.09 52.11
CA GLU A 620 4.49 -13.02 51.12
C GLU A 620 5.82 -12.38 50.67
N GLU A 621 6.72 -12.10 51.62
CA GLU A 621 8.06 -11.57 51.33
C GLU A 621 8.90 -12.54 50.47
N HIS A 622 8.80 -13.85 50.74
CA HIS A 622 9.45 -14.88 49.92
C HIS A 622 8.90 -14.93 48.48
N ALA A 623 7.58 -14.88 48.33
CA ALA A 623 6.94 -14.91 47.02
C ALA A 623 7.36 -13.71 46.15
N LEU A 624 7.49 -12.52 46.76
CA LEU A 624 7.93 -11.30 46.07
C LEU A 624 9.35 -11.43 45.51
N LEU A 625 10.29 -12.00 46.28
CA LEU A 625 11.64 -12.25 45.78
C LEU A 625 11.62 -13.22 44.60
N VAL A 626 10.97 -14.37 44.76
CA VAL A 626 10.97 -15.42 43.73
C VAL A 626 10.38 -14.90 42.43
N SER A 627 9.32 -14.08 42.49
CA SER A 627 8.75 -13.42 41.32
C SER A 627 9.77 -12.51 40.64
N ARG A 628 10.44 -11.64 41.41
CA ARG A 628 11.38 -10.67 40.86
C ARG A 628 12.62 -11.33 40.24
N VAL A 629 13.15 -12.38 40.85
CA VAL A 629 14.32 -13.11 40.30
C VAL A 629 13.94 -13.85 39.01
N LYS A 630 12.71 -14.37 38.90
CA LYS A 630 12.19 -14.98 37.66
C LYS A 630 12.01 -13.97 36.53
N GLU A 631 11.59 -12.73 36.83
CA GLU A 631 11.50 -11.66 35.84
C GLU A 631 12.88 -11.30 35.27
N LEU A 632 13.89 -11.13 36.14
CA LEU A 632 15.26 -10.85 35.71
C LEU A 632 15.81 -11.96 34.81
N ARG A 633 15.54 -13.23 35.16
CA ARG A 633 15.89 -14.37 34.30
C ARG A 633 15.19 -14.30 32.93
N ALA A 634 13.91 -13.95 32.88
CA ALA A 634 13.15 -13.85 31.64
C ALA A 634 13.57 -12.66 30.76
N ASP A 635 14.02 -11.55 31.37
CA ASP A 635 14.56 -10.41 30.65
C ASP A 635 15.89 -10.76 29.95
N LEU A 636 16.73 -11.56 30.61
CA LEU A 636 17.95 -12.10 29.99
C LEU A 636 17.65 -12.95 28.75
N GLU A 637 16.64 -13.82 28.80
CA GLU A 637 16.24 -14.66 27.65
C GLU A 637 15.73 -13.86 26.46
N LYS A 638 15.22 -12.65 26.68
CA LYS A 638 14.74 -11.74 25.64
C LYS A 638 15.85 -10.87 25.05
N GLY A 639 17.10 -11.12 25.43
CA GLY A 639 18.25 -10.31 25.02
C GLY A 639 18.24 -8.90 25.62
N LYS A 640 17.45 -8.65 26.67
CA LYS A 640 17.53 -7.37 27.38
C LYS A 640 18.84 -7.35 28.18
N PRO A 641 19.60 -6.25 28.14
CA PRO A 641 20.80 -6.13 28.94
C PRO A 641 20.44 -6.18 30.43
N LEU A 642 21.03 -7.12 31.15
CA LEU A 642 20.95 -7.14 32.61
C LEU A 642 21.95 -6.13 33.18
N VAL A 643 21.45 -5.15 33.92
CA VAL A 643 22.33 -4.25 34.66
C VAL A 643 22.82 -5.02 35.88
N ALA A 644 24.05 -5.55 35.81
CA ALA A 644 24.69 -6.34 36.86
C ALA A 644 24.53 -5.73 38.26
N VAL A 645 24.63 -4.41 38.31
CA VAL A 645 24.47 -3.59 39.49
C VAL A 645 23.08 -3.66 40.09
N GLU A 646 22.04 -3.49 39.28
CA GLU A 646 20.66 -3.45 39.75
C GLU A 646 20.26 -4.81 40.30
N VAL A 647 20.63 -5.87 39.58
CA VAL A 647 20.45 -7.26 40.02
C VAL A 647 21.10 -7.50 41.37
N MET A 648 22.32 -7.01 41.54
CA MET A 648 23.12 -7.27 42.74
C MET A 648 22.77 -6.39 43.93
N GLU A 649 22.40 -5.13 43.71
CA GLU A 649 21.80 -4.26 44.74
C GLU A 649 20.50 -4.88 45.25
N PHE A 650 19.61 -5.27 44.34
CA PHE A 650 18.36 -5.92 44.71
C PHE A 650 18.60 -7.18 45.54
N LEU A 651 19.42 -8.13 45.06
CA LEU A 651 19.64 -9.39 45.75
C LEU A 651 20.35 -9.22 47.09
N ARG A 652 21.35 -8.33 47.17
CA ARG A 652 22.06 -8.02 48.42
C ARG A 652 21.15 -7.35 49.44
N ASP A 653 20.42 -6.33 49.02
CA ASP A 653 19.57 -5.57 49.91
C ASP A 653 18.41 -6.43 50.40
N TRP A 654 17.84 -7.25 49.51
CA TRP A 654 16.80 -8.19 49.90
C TRP A 654 17.34 -9.19 50.93
N ILE A 655 18.41 -9.94 50.63
CA ILE A 655 18.88 -11.01 51.54
C ILE A 655 19.33 -10.45 52.90
N THR A 656 19.99 -9.29 52.90
CA THR A 656 20.49 -8.69 54.14
C THR A 656 19.36 -8.09 54.97
N ASN A 657 18.39 -7.43 54.35
CA ASN A 657 17.27 -6.84 55.07
C ASN A 657 16.24 -7.88 55.51
N HIS A 658 15.95 -8.86 54.66
CA HIS A 658 15.04 -9.96 54.98
C HIS A 658 15.53 -10.72 56.20
N ILE A 659 16.80 -11.14 56.22
CA ILE A 659 17.36 -11.82 57.40
C ILE A 659 17.30 -10.93 58.65
N LYS A 660 17.69 -9.66 58.54
CA LYS A 660 17.75 -8.76 59.71
C LYS A 660 16.38 -8.36 60.25
N LYS A 661 15.37 -8.23 59.38
CA LYS A 661 14.05 -7.65 59.73
C LYS A 661 12.94 -8.68 59.78
N CYS A 662 13.06 -9.80 59.08
CA CYS A 662 12.08 -10.87 58.98
C CYS A 662 12.57 -12.12 59.73
N ASP A 663 13.68 -12.71 59.29
CA ASP A 663 14.10 -14.04 59.78
C ASP A 663 14.53 -14.01 61.24
N LYS A 664 15.25 -12.95 61.63
CA LYS A 664 15.61 -12.73 63.03
C LYS A 664 14.43 -12.65 63.99
N LEU A 665 13.22 -12.34 63.51
CA LEU A 665 12.03 -12.29 64.36
C LEU A 665 11.55 -13.68 64.79
N TYR A 666 11.85 -14.73 64.02
CA TYR A 666 11.52 -16.10 64.43
C TYR A 666 12.60 -16.71 65.33
N SER A 667 13.81 -16.14 65.40
CA SER A 667 14.95 -16.73 66.13
C SER A 667 14.62 -17.06 67.58
N ALA A 668 14.02 -16.11 68.31
CA ALA A 668 13.62 -16.34 69.71
C ALA A 668 12.46 -17.33 69.84
N PHE A 669 11.59 -17.41 68.83
CA PHE A 669 10.43 -18.30 68.81
C PHE A 669 10.82 -19.76 68.55
N LEU A 670 11.83 -19.99 67.71
CA LEU A 670 12.31 -21.31 67.35
C LEU A 670 13.40 -21.86 68.28
N ALA A 671 13.92 -21.04 69.21
CA ALA A 671 15.05 -21.39 70.07
C ALA A 671 14.81 -22.63 70.95
N ASP A 672 13.56 -22.92 71.33
CA ASP A 672 13.17 -24.07 72.16
C ASP A 672 12.52 -25.21 71.37
N LYS A 673 12.48 -25.12 70.04
CA LYS A 673 11.83 -26.09 69.15
C LYS A 673 12.85 -27.01 68.51
N ASP A 674 12.49 -28.28 68.32
CA ASP A 674 13.33 -29.24 67.60
C ASP A 674 13.21 -29.05 66.07
N VAL A 675 13.69 -27.91 65.58
CA VAL A 675 13.65 -27.56 64.16
C VAL A 675 14.49 -28.53 63.33
N VAL A 676 15.64 -28.96 63.86
CA VAL A 676 16.55 -29.89 63.16
C VAL A 676 15.90 -31.27 63.00
N GLY A 677 15.32 -31.82 64.07
CA GLY A 677 14.58 -33.08 64.01
C GLY A 677 13.42 -33.02 63.04
N PHE A 678 12.62 -31.95 63.07
CA PHE A 678 11.52 -31.74 62.13
C PHE A 678 11.99 -31.67 60.66
N LEU A 679 13.04 -30.91 60.37
CA LEU A 679 13.55 -30.77 59.00
C LEU A 679 14.12 -32.10 58.49
N ARG A 680 14.76 -32.89 59.34
CA ARG A 680 15.24 -34.23 59.00
C ARG A 680 14.09 -35.17 58.65
N ASP A 681 13.06 -35.21 59.49
CA ASP A 681 11.92 -36.12 59.32
C ASP A 681 11.03 -35.72 58.13
N SER A 682 11.00 -34.43 57.79
CA SER A 682 10.30 -33.90 56.62
C SER A 682 11.11 -33.94 55.32
N GLY A 683 12.36 -34.43 55.35
CA GLY A 683 13.24 -34.54 54.18
C GLY A 683 13.79 -33.20 53.66
N ARG A 684 13.87 -32.18 54.52
CA ARG A 684 14.23 -30.78 54.23
C ARG A 684 15.51 -30.31 54.94
N GLU A 685 16.43 -31.24 55.23
CA GLU A 685 17.72 -31.00 55.93
C GLU A 685 18.96 -31.03 55.01
N LYS A 686 18.77 -31.08 53.68
CA LYS A 686 19.87 -31.11 52.68
C LYS A 686 20.87 -29.97 52.81
#